data_AF-A0AAW9WIN1-F1
#
_entry.id   AF-A0AAW9WIN1-F1
#
_cell.length_a   1.000
_cell.length_b   1.000
_cell.length_c   1.000
_cell.angle_alpha   90.00
_cell.angle_beta   90.00
_cell.angle_gamma   90.00
#
_symmetry.space_group_name_H-M   'P 1'
#
loop_
_entity.id
_entity.type
_entity.pdbx_description
1 polymer ?
#
loop_
_entity_poly.entity_id
_entity_poly.type
_entity_poly.pdbx_seq_one_letter_code
_entity_poly.pdbx_strand_id
1 'polypeptide(L)'
;MKKRRLTAALLCAVLAASTVLSGCGGKKTTEGGSTAQAGNEAGKNENGKGEDGGKPVVYKELYSGEVATLNYLVSASEADFKTAAYCIDTLIEYDSEGKIRPGQATEWEYDEPSKTWTFHLREAKWVDNTGAPVADVTAQDYVDAIKYQLTPEYESGIVQNLFGVIANAKEYYNGLVYNGGADDDGVVWNAIDFSEVGVKAVDDHTLTYTLETEVPYFLSSLAYIVYMPAYGPQLEELGKTFATDADKMYYNGSYYMSEFSPQERRIYKKNTLNYDADIVYIDEIQKIYNAEANTIGPEMIKRGEIDYAEITADILDDWMSNEDTKNLISRERPRNSYSYFYCFNFDPQFDAEYEPDNWRKAVNNENFRKALSSALNKTKEVAVLEPNVPEDYVIHTITPAKFTYNADGTDFTEIGDMAALGDTFNEAKAVEYRDLAKSELAAEGVTFPVKVLLPYNPTEVNWDKECQVVEQQMESLLGTDFIDIIVQTGPTDGFLTEIRRNGKYAMLKCNWGADYADPETWTDPFYQAKGENGYDPGYKYANLAKAIEDGTPSADAVLEYFTTIEEAKDIKVDINARYEAFAKAEAALINHALVVPFSISVSKYLATKINVFEGQYAPFGVSNLKYKGQHLQDHYISMEEFEANKEKAGQ
;
A
#
# COMPACT_ATOMS: atom_id res chain seq x y z
N MET A 1 -1.62 35.14 32.53
CA MET A 1 -0.21 34.86 32.92
C MET A 1 0.26 33.67 32.10
N LYS A 2 1.48 33.76 31.59
CA LYS A 2 2.09 32.93 30.53
C LYS A 2 2.36 31.47 30.96
N LYS A 3 2.47 30.60 29.93
CA LYS A 3 3.07 29.23 29.87
C LYS A 3 2.06 28.09 30.14
N ARG A 4 1.89 27.04 29.32
CA ARG A 4 2.68 26.41 28.25
C ARG A 4 1.71 25.96 27.13
N ARG A 5 2.03 26.25 25.87
CA ARG A 5 1.46 25.58 24.69
C ARG A 5 2.45 24.49 24.27
N LEU A 6 1.98 23.27 24.13
CA LEU A 6 2.68 22.18 23.44
C LEU A 6 1.69 21.65 22.40
N THR A 7 1.75 22.24 21.22
CA THR A 7 1.23 21.71 19.96
C THR A 7 2.23 20.66 19.47
N ALA A 8 1.80 19.42 19.28
CA ALA A 8 2.55 18.39 18.59
C ALA A 8 2.17 18.41 17.11
N ALA A 9 2.95 19.12 16.31
CA ALA A 9 2.95 19.07 14.85
C ALA A 9 4.42 19.15 14.39
N LEU A 10 4.83 18.14 13.60
CA LEU A 10 6.07 17.97 12.83
C LEU A 10 7.43 18.26 13.52
N LEU A 11 8.38 17.32 13.43
CA LEU A 11 9.46 17.39 12.42
C LEU A 11 10.45 16.22 12.56
N CYS A 12 10.71 15.57 11.43
CA CYS A 12 11.97 14.92 11.09
C CYS A 12 13.12 15.94 11.07
N ALA A 13 14.28 15.55 11.60
CA ALA A 13 15.65 15.93 11.21
C ALA A 13 16.56 15.98 12.45
N VAL A 14 17.66 15.23 12.44
CA VAL A 14 19.03 15.76 12.46
C VAL A 14 20.00 14.57 12.42
N LEU A 15 20.77 14.54 11.33
CA LEU A 15 21.96 13.73 11.12
C LEU A 15 23.20 14.55 11.50
N ALA A 16 24.29 13.82 11.80
CA ALA A 16 25.70 14.22 11.82
C ALA A 16 26.27 14.90 13.09
N ALA A 17 27.19 14.19 13.78
CA ALA A 17 28.63 14.34 13.58
C ALA A 17 29.42 13.94 14.84
N SER A 18 30.35 12.98 14.73
CA SER A 18 31.69 13.10 15.34
C SER A 18 32.59 11.94 14.91
N THR A 19 33.48 12.25 13.97
CA THR A 19 34.71 11.52 13.70
C THR A 19 35.73 11.82 14.80
N VAL A 20 36.35 10.79 15.37
CA VAL A 20 37.69 10.89 15.97
C VAL A 20 38.50 9.66 15.59
N LEU A 21 39.61 9.94 14.90
CA LEU A 21 40.68 9.03 14.52
C LEU A 21 41.35 8.39 15.74
N SER A 22 41.66 7.09 15.64
CA SER A 22 42.83 6.49 16.29
C SER A 22 43.24 5.25 15.51
N GLY A 23 44.34 5.38 14.76
CA GLY A 23 45.03 4.24 14.16
C GLY A 23 46.07 3.65 15.10
N CYS A 24 46.36 2.36 14.94
CA CYS A 24 47.74 1.81 14.84
C CYS A 24 47.70 0.28 14.62
N GLY A 25 48.13 -0.14 13.43
CA GLY A 25 49.19 -1.13 13.19
C GLY A 25 49.08 -2.55 13.74
N GLY A 26 49.15 -3.54 12.84
CA GLY A 26 49.47 -4.92 13.24
C GLY A 26 49.37 -5.98 12.15
N LYS A 27 50.29 -5.94 11.18
CA LYS A 27 50.46 -6.92 10.10
C LYS A 27 50.89 -8.29 10.65
N LYS A 28 50.21 -9.39 10.28
CA LYS A 28 50.83 -10.73 10.14
C LYS A 28 50.11 -11.60 9.12
N THR A 29 50.86 -11.90 8.07
CA THR A 29 50.66 -12.90 7.03
C THR A 29 50.70 -14.32 7.57
N THR A 30 49.86 -15.20 7.05
CA THR A 30 50.28 -16.58 6.71
C THR A 30 49.43 -17.10 5.55
N GLU A 31 50.13 -17.53 4.50
CA GLU A 31 49.64 -18.26 3.33
C GLU A 31 49.29 -19.72 3.68
N GLY A 32 48.45 -20.34 2.84
CA GLY A 32 48.27 -21.80 2.82
C GLY A 32 47.13 -22.21 1.90
N GLY A 33 47.38 -22.26 0.60
CA GLY A 33 46.41 -22.72 -0.39
C GLY A 33 46.23 -24.24 -0.43
N SER A 34 45.11 -24.68 -1.01
CA SER A 34 45.04 -25.89 -1.83
C SER A 34 43.84 -25.82 -2.78
N THR A 35 44.13 -26.01 -4.06
CA THR A 35 43.23 -26.19 -5.20
C THR A 35 42.68 -27.62 -5.30
N ALA A 36 41.42 -27.78 -5.71
CA ALA A 36 40.87 -28.85 -6.59
C ALA A 36 39.35 -28.59 -6.75
N GLN A 37 38.89 -28.03 -7.86
CA GLN A 37 38.52 -28.66 -9.14
C GLN A 37 37.18 -29.40 -9.13
N ALA A 38 36.34 -28.97 -10.08
CA ALA A 38 34.95 -29.31 -10.30
C ALA A 38 34.70 -30.77 -10.72
N GLY A 39 33.50 -31.24 -10.38
CA GLY A 39 32.86 -32.43 -10.92
C GLY A 39 31.36 -32.19 -10.96
N ASN A 40 30.83 -32.07 -12.17
CA ASN A 40 29.43 -31.86 -12.51
C ASN A 40 28.79 -33.24 -12.70
N GLU A 41 27.72 -33.58 -11.99
CA GLU A 41 26.85 -34.71 -12.34
C GLU A 41 25.42 -34.45 -11.89
N ALA A 42 24.53 -34.36 -12.87
CA ALA A 42 23.09 -34.24 -12.73
C ALA A 42 22.49 -35.60 -12.33
N GLY A 43 21.61 -35.59 -11.33
CA GLY A 43 20.84 -36.75 -10.91
C GLY A 43 19.47 -36.33 -10.37
N LYS A 44 18.43 -36.63 -11.15
CA LYS A 44 17.02 -36.64 -10.71
C LYS A 44 16.88 -37.39 -9.38
N ASN A 45 15.99 -36.94 -8.50
CA ASN A 45 15.34 -37.84 -7.55
C ASN A 45 13.88 -37.45 -7.28
N GLU A 46 13.02 -38.44 -7.50
CA GLU A 46 11.64 -38.51 -7.06
C GLU A 46 11.57 -38.86 -5.56
N ASN A 47 10.43 -38.47 -4.98
CA ASN A 47 10.02 -38.61 -3.59
C ASN A 47 10.30 -39.96 -2.90
N GLY A 48 10.79 -39.86 -1.67
CA GLY A 48 10.73 -40.91 -0.66
C GLY A 48 10.83 -40.33 0.75
N LYS A 49 9.74 -40.43 1.52
CA LYS A 49 9.70 -40.12 2.96
C LYS A 49 10.78 -40.90 3.71
N GLY A 50 11.70 -40.17 4.32
CA GLY A 50 12.66 -40.64 5.31
C GLY A 50 13.09 -39.45 6.17
N GLU A 51 13.12 -39.64 7.49
CA GLU A 51 13.80 -38.74 8.42
C GLU A 51 15.27 -38.65 8.01
N ASP A 52 15.64 -37.54 7.37
CA ASP A 52 17.04 -37.12 7.23
C ASP A 52 17.14 -35.68 7.70
N GLY A 53 18.06 -35.44 8.64
CA GLY A 53 18.33 -34.12 9.21
C GLY A 53 19.03 -33.24 8.17
N GLY A 54 18.27 -32.75 7.20
CA GLY A 54 18.71 -31.74 6.24
C GLY A 54 19.26 -30.51 6.97
N LYS A 55 20.25 -29.85 6.36
CA LYS A 55 20.70 -28.54 6.86
C LYS A 55 19.51 -27.57 6.84
N PRO A 56 19.38 -26.69 7.85
CA PRO A 56 18.28 -25.73 7.87
C PRO A 56 18.29 -24.86 6.62
N VAL A 57 17.11 -24.59 6.06
CA VAL A 57 16.91 -23.64 4.97
C VAL A 57 17.02 -22.23 5.55
N VAL A 58 18.11 -21.54 5.23
CA VAL A 58 18.42 -20.21 5.79
C VAL A 58 18.33 -19.16 4.69
N TYR A 59 17.41 -18.21 4.85
CA TYR A 59 17.28 -17.04 3.99
C TYR A 59 18.01 -15.83 4.59
N LYS A 60 18.87 -15.18 3.81
CA LYS A 60 19.73 -14.07 4.26
C LYS A 60 19.49 -12.80 3.45
N GLU A 61 19.37 -11.67 4.13
CA GLU A 61 19.35 -10.37 3.48
C GLU A 61 20.00 -9.29 4.35
N LEU A 62 20.31 -8.16 3.72
CA LEU A 62 20.82 -6.99 4.41
C LEU A 62 19.70 -6.03 4.80
N TYR A 63 19.95 -5.22 5.83
CA TYR A 63 19.13 -4.05 6.15
C TYR A 63 20.01 -2.83 6.48
N SER A 64 19.57 -1.62 6.09
CA SER A 64 20.35 -0.38 6.25
C SER A 64 19.85 0.55 7.36
N GLY A 65 18.63 0.33 7.85
CA GLY A 65 18.01 1.09 8.93
C GLY A 65 17.45 0.17 10.02
N GLU A 66 17.73 0.50 11.28
CA GLU A 66 17.19 -0.24 12.42
C GLU A 66 15.72 0.12 12.68
N VAL A 67 14.94 -0.81 13.24
CA VAL A 67 13.57 -0.50 13.67
C VAL A 67 13.60 0.49 14.82
N ALA A 68 12.61 1.37 14.90
CA ALA A 68 12.45 2.26 16.03
C ALA A 68 11.89 1.51 17.25
N THR A 69 11.06 0.49 17.01
CA THR A 69 10.45 -0.36 18.04
C THR A 69 10.04 -1.71 17.46
N LEU A 70 9.99 -2.76 18.28
CA LEU A 70 9.36 -4.05 17.93
C LEU A 70 7.89 -4.11 18.39
N ASN A 71 7.43 -3.10 19.15
CA ASN A 71 6.06 -3.04 19.64
C ASN A 71 5.09 -2.67 18.49
N TYR A 72 4.46 -3.70 17.95
CA TYR A 72 3.50 -3.60 16.85
C TYR A 72 2.15 -2.99 17.25
N LEU A 73 1.88 -2.83 18.54
CA LEU A 73 0.66 -2.19 19.04
C LEU A 73 0.76 -0.66 19.07
N VAL A 74 1.94 -0.08 18.77
CA VAL A 74 2.14 1.37 18.91
C VAL A 74 2.70 2.07 17.67
N SER A 75 3.26 1.35 16.70
CA SER A 75 3.85 1.95 15.50
C SER A 75 2.98 1.76 14.27
N ALA A 76 2.87 2.82 13.46
CA ALA A 76 2.25 2.80 12.12
C ALA A 76 3.28 2.61 10.99
N SER A 77 4.57 2.47 11.32
CA SER A 77 5.65 2.36 10.33
C SER A 77 5.82 0.92 9.86
N GLU A 78 5.77 0.69 8.55
CA GLU A 78 6.01 -0.64 7.96
C GLU A 78 7.35 -1.24 8.38
N ALA A 79 8.39 -0.40 8.53
CA ALA A 79 9.69 -0.86 8.99
C ALA A 79 9.61 -1.53 10.37
N ASP A 80 8.83 -0.96 11.29
CA ASP A 80 8.69 -1.44 12.67
C ASP A 80 7.82 -2.70 12.75
N PHE A 81 6.70 -2.72 12.03
CA PHE A 81 5.76 -3.84 12.11
C PHE A 81 6.07 -5.05 11.21
N LYS A 82 7.08 -4.96 10.33
CA LYS A 82 7.58 -6.12 9.55
C LYS A 82 7.91 -7.33 10.42
N THR A 83 8.51 -7.11 11.59
CA THR A 83 8.78 -8.18 12.55
C THR A 83 7.49 -8.88 12.98
N ALA A 84 6.45 -8.11 13.32
CA ALA A 84 5.18 -8.68 13.77
C ALA A 84 4.46 -9.46 12.67
N ALA A 85 4.59 -9.05 11.40
CA ALA A 85 4.04 -9.81 10.28
C ALA A 85 4.52 -11.28 10.25
N TYR A 86 5.77 -11.54 10.65
CA TYR A 86 6.35 -12.89 10.65
C TYR A 86 5.99 -13.65 11.93
N CYS A 87 5.88 -12.91 13.03
CA CYS A 87 5.92 -13.46 14.37
C CYS A 87 4.56 -13.50 15.07
N ILE A 88 3.56 -12.77 14.57
CA ILE A 88 2.22 -12.70 15.12
C ILE A 88 1.20 -13.01 14.01
N ASP A 89 0.34 -14.00 14.25
CA ASP A 89 -0.74 -14.33 13.32
C ASP A 89 -2.01 -13.50 13.57
N THR A 90 -2.66 -13.13 12.48
CA THR A 90 -3.88 -12.29 12.41
C THR A 90 -5.14 -13.15 12.48
N LEU A 91 -6.30 -12.53 12.73
CA LEU A 91 -7.59 -13.26 12.77
C LEU A 91 -7.91 -13.93 11.43
N ILE A 92 -7.72 -13.18 10.34
CA ILE A 92 -7.79 -13.70 8.98
C ILE A 92 -6.43 -13.61 8.30
N GLU A 93 -6.22 -14.39 7.25
CA GLU A 93 -5.06 -14.30 6.36
C GLU A 93 -5.52 -14.20 4.90
N TYR A 94 -4.55 -14.13 3.99
CA TYR A 94 -4.82 -14.17 2.57
C TYR A 94 -4.03 -15.29 1.90
N ASP A 95 -4.56 -15.83 0.81
CA ASP A 95 -3.79 -16.70 -0.07
C ASP A 95 -2.89 -15.89 -1.03
N SER A 96 -2.21 -16.57 -1.95
CA SER A 96 -1.32 -15.94 -2.92
C SER A 96 -2.06 -15.12 -3.99
N GLU A 97 -3.37 -15.27 -4.13
CA GLU A 97 -4.20 -14.58 -5.13
C GLU A 97 -4.91 -13.33 -4.58
N GLY A 98 -4.84 -13.09 -3.27
CA GLY A 98 -5.53 -11.98 -2.63
C GLY A 98 -6.89 -12.32 -2.07
N LYS A 99 -7.24 -13.61 -1.92
CA LYS A 99 -8.50 -14.03 -1.33
C LYS A 99 -8.34 -14.27 0.17
N ILE A 100 -9.34 -13.82 0.94
CA ILE A 100 -9.40 -14.03 2.38
C ILE A 100 -9.47 -15.53 2.67
N ARG A 101 -8.68 -15.98 3.65
CA ARG A 101 -8.70 -17.34 4.19
C ARG A 101 -8.65 -17.33 5.72
N PRO A 102 -9.06 -18.43 6.38
CA PRO A 102 -8.89 -18.60 7.82
C PRO A 102 -7.47 -18.34 8.33
N GLY A 103 -7.33 -17.41 9.28
CA GLY A 103 -6.14 -17.21 10.10
C GLY A 103 -6.34 -17.84 11.47
N GLN A 104 -6.11 -17.10 12.56
CA GLN A 104 -6.44 -17.56 13.91
C GLN A 104 -7.94 -17.85 14.06
N ALA A 105 -8.82 -17.10 13.38
CA ALA A 105 -10.23 -17.40 13.27
C ALA A 105 -10.50 -18.37 12.10
N THR A 106 -11.24 -19.44 12.36
CA THR A 106 -11.64 -20.43 11.35
C THR A 106 -13.01 -20.19 10.76
N GLU A 107 -13.89 -19.56 11.53
CA GLU A 107 -15.27 -19.26 11.17
C GLU A 107 -15.65 -17.91 11.76
N TRP A 108 -16.53 -17.19 11.07
CA TRP A 108 -17.06 -15.91 11.53
C TRP A 108 -18.45 -15.62 10.97
N GLU A 109 -19.17 -14.77 11.68
CA GLU A 109 -20.54 -14.38 11.37
C GLU A 109 -20.78 -12.92 11.77
N TYR A 110 -21.66 -12.23 11.04
CA TYR A 110 -22.06 -10.85 11.30
C TYR A 110 -23.56 -10.78 11.58
N ASP A 111 -23.93 -10.24 12.74
CA ASP A 111 -25.31 -9.93 13.11
C ASP A 111 -25.60 -8.44 12.85
N GLU A 112 -26.29 -8.15 11.75
CA GLU A 112 -26.60 -6.78 11.31
C GLU A 112 -27.36 -5.94 12.37
N PRO A 113 -28.43 -6.44 13.03
CA PRO A 113 -29.16 -5.66 14.03
C PRO A 113 -28.33 -5.20 15.24
N SER A 114 -27.37 -6.01 15.68
CA SER A 114 -26.47 -5.65 16.79
C SER A 114 -25.11 -5.12 16.34
N LYS A 115 -24.84 -5.09 15.03
CA LYS A 115 -23.53 -4.77 14.42
C LYS A 115 -22.38 -5.58 15.02
N THR A 116 -22.64 -6.84 15.37
CA THR A 116 -21.66 -7.67 16.07
C THR A 116 -21.10 -8.73 15.14
N TRP A 117 -19.77 -8.77 15.05
CA TRP A 117 -19.03 -9.88 14.48
C TRP A 117 -18.66 -10.88 15.58
N THR A 118 -18.84 -12.17 15.30
CA THR A 118 -18.38 -13.28 16.13
C THR A 118 -17.32 -14.07 15.37
N PHE A 119 -16.20 -14.37 16.02
CA PHE A 119 -15.09 -15.14 15.47
C PHE A 119 -14.81 -16.37 16.34
N HIS A 120 -14.70 -17.53 15.70
CA HIS A 120 -14.31 -18.79 16.34
C HIS A 120 -12.83 -19.06 16.09
N LEU A 121 -12.05 -19.07 17.16
CA LEU A 121 -10.61 -19.24 17.12
C LEU A 121 -10.22 -20.72 17.09
N ARG A 122 -9.19 -21.06 16.32
CA ARG A 122 -8.54 -22.37 16.44
C ARG A 122 -7.63 -22.42 17.65
N GLU A 123 -7.32 -23.63 18.09
CA GLU A 123 -6.25 -23.90 19.06
C GLU A 123 -4.90 -23.46 18.47
N ALA A 124 -4.16 -22.61 19.19
CA ALA A 124 -2.80 -22.21 18.85
C ALA A 124 -1.99 -21.96 20.12
N LYS A 125 -0.67 -21.82 19.99
CA LYS A 125 0.25 -21.64 21.12
C LYS A 125 1.10 -20.38 20.98
N TRP A 126 1.24 -19.68 22.09
CA TRP A 126 2.31 -18.72 22.32
C TRP A 126 3.62 -19.46 22.59
N VAL A 127 4.70 -19.00 21.96
CA VAL A 127 6.08 -19.45 22.23
C VAL A 127 6.96 -18.28 22.66
N ASP A 128 8.00 -18.57 23.43
CA ASP A 128 9.04 -17.59 23.77
C ASP A 128 10.09 -17.42 22.66
N ASN A 129 11.11 -16.59 22.90
CA ASN A 129 12.21 -16.35 21.96
C ASN A 129 13.16 -17.56 21.77
N THR A 130 12.90 -18.67 22.46
CA THR A 130 13.59 -19.96 22.27
C THR A 130 12.74 -20.97 21.51
N GLY A 131 11.47 -20.62 21.22
CA GLY A 131 10.48 -21.50 20.61
C GLY A 131 9.81 -22.45 21.61
N ALA A 132 10.01 -22.26 22.92
CA ALA A 132 9.36 -23.08 23.93
C ALA A 132 7.90 -22.65 24.12
N PRO A 133 6.95 -23.58 24.26
CA PRO A 133 5.54 -23.25 24.49
C PRO A 133 5.35 -22.54 25.83
N VAL A 134 4.59 -21.46 25.83
CA VAL A 134 4.28 -20.64 27.02
C VAL A 134 2.83 -20.83 27.46
N ALA A 135 1.89 -20.60 26.54
CA ALA A 135 0.46 -20.61 26.81
C ALA A 135 -0.33 -20.92 25.52
N ASP A 136 -1.63 -21.19 25.68
CA ASP A 136 -2.55 -21.24 24.55
C ASP A 136 -2.97 -19.82 24.16
N VAL A 137 -3.21 -19.58 22.87
CA VAL A 137 -3.75 -18.31 22.36
C VAL A 137 -5.25 -18.28 22.65
N THR A 138 -5.75 -17.20 23.24
CA THR A 138 -7.16 -17.08 23.62
C THR A 138 -7.79 -15.80 23.07
N ALA A 139 -9.13 -15.74 23.06
CA ALA A 139 -9.87 -14.52 22.72
C ALA A 139 -9.52 -13.35 23.65
N GLN A 140 -9.11 -13.61 24.89
CA GLN A 140 -8.71 -12.57 25.84
C GLN A 140 -7.43 -11.83 25.41
N ASP A 141 -6.53 -12.49 24.67
CA ASP A 141 -5.30 -11.85 24.15
C ASP A 141 -5.62 -10.70 23.17
N TYR A 142 -6.73 -10.81 22.42
CA TYR A 142 -7.21 -9.75 21.53
C TYR A 142 -7.84 -8.60 22.32
N VAL A 143 -8.63 -8.92 23.35
CA VAL A 143 -9.24 -7.94 24.26
C VAL A 143 -8.17 -7.11 24.96
N ASP A 144 -7.13 -7.77 25.47
CA ASP A 144 -6.02 -7.12 26.19
C ASP A 144 -5.14 -6.28 25.26
N ALA A 145 -4.86 -6.75 24.04
CA ALA A 145 -4.15 -5.97 23.04
C ALA A 145 -4.89 -4.68 22.64
N ILE A 146 -6.22 -4.74 22.47
CA ILE A 146 -7.04 -3.55 22.20
C ILE A 146 -7.04 -2.62 23.41
N LYS A 147 -7.14 -3.15 24.64
CA LYS A 147 -7.06 -2.35 25.87
C LYS A 147 -5.72 -1.61 25.99
N TYR A 148 -4.62 -2.29 25.67
CA TYR A 148 -3.29 -1.69 25.65
C TYR A 148 -3.26 -0.51 24.67
N GLN A 149 -3.71 -0.70 23.43
CA GLN A 149 -3.75 0.38 22.44
C GLN A 149 -4.62 1.57 22.86
N LEU A 150 -5.76 1.29 23.49
CA LEU A 150 -6.70 2.30 23.98
C LEU A 150 -6.30 2.96 25.31
N THR A 151 -5.18 2.55 25.91
CA THR A 151 -4.64 3.19 27.12
C THR A 151 -3.65 4.29 26.71
N PRO A 152 -3.98 5.60 26.91
CA PRO A 152 -3.17 6.71 26.38
C PRO A 152 -1.72 6.73 26.88
N GLU A 153 -1.45 6.12 28.04
CA GLU A 153 -0.11 6.01 28.60
C GLU A 153 0.87 5.27 27.66
N TYR A 154 0.41 4.34 26.82
CA TYR A 154 1.26 3.58 25.90
C TYR A 154 1.48 4.27 24.55
N GLU A 155 0.86 5.42 24.32
CA GLU A 155 1.13 6.30 23.16
C GLU A 155 1.00 5.57 21.80
N SER A 156 -0.02 4.71 21.66
CA SER A 156 -0.24 3.99 20.40
C SER A 156 -0.54 4.95 19.25
N GLY A 157 0.36 4.98 18.26
CA GLY A 157 0.21 5.78 17.04
C GLY A 157 -0.87 5.28 16.07
N ILE A 158 -1.46 4.12 16.35
CA ILE A 158 -2.48 3.46 15.51
C ILE A 158 -3.86 3.40 16.17
N VAL A 159 -4.02 3.94 17.39
CA VAL A 159 -5.27 3.87 18.17
C VAL A 159 -6.48 4.47 17.43
N GLN A 160 -6.25 5.48 16.59
CA GLN A 160 -7.31 6.15 15.83
C GLN A 160 -8.02 5.20 14.85
N ASN A 161 -7.36 4.12 14.43
CA ASN A 161 -7.96 3.11 13.54
C ASN A 161 -9.09 2.32 14.23
N LEU A 162 -9.22 2.42 15.55
CA LEU A 162 -10.29 1.78 16.31
C LEU A 162 -11.53 2.69 16.46
N PHE A 163 -11.37 4.01 16.26
CA PHE A 163 -12.44 4.99 16.49
C PHE A 163 -13.39 5.04 15.29
N GLY A 164 -14.70 5.12 15.52
CA GLY A 164 -15.69 4.98 14.45
C GLY A 164 -15.86 3.53 13.97
N VAL A 165 -15.04 2.59 14.47
CA VAL A 165 -15.06 1.18 14.09
C VAL A 165 -15.55 0.34 15.26
N ILE A 166 -14.81 0.29 16.37
CA ILE A 166 -15.20 -0.48 17.56
C ILE A 166 -16.05 0.41 18.47
N ALA A 167 -17.24 -0.07 18.84
CA ALA A 167 -18.14 0.66 19.73
C ALA A 167 -17.41 1.07 21.03
N ASN A 168 -17.61 2.32 21.45
CA ASN A 168 -17.06 2.92 22.67
C ASN A 168 -15.52 3.03 22.75
N ALA A 169 -14.78 2.73 21.69
CA ALA A 169 -13.32 2.83 21.69
C ALA A 169 -12.85 4.29 21.89
N LYS A 170 -13.46 5.22 21.15
CA LYS A 170 -13.14 6.65 21.23
C LYS A 170 -13.51 7.23 22.60
N GLU A 171 -14.67 6.87 23.12
CA GLU A 171 -15.19 7.26 24.42
C GLU A 171 -14.27 6.82 25.55
N TYR A 172 -13.82 5.57 25.53
CA TYR A 172 -12.89 5.03 26.53
C TYR A 172 -11.55 5.79 26.51
N TYR A 173 -10.92 5.89 25.33
CA TYR A 173 -9.63 6.57 25.19
C TYR A 173 -9.70 8.03 25.63
N ASN A 174 -10.66 8.79 25.11
CA ASN A 174 -10.80 10.21 25.43
C ASN A 174 -11.25 10.44 26.89
N GLY A 175 -12.06 9.54 27.45
CA GLY A 175 -12.42 9.57 28.86
C GLY A 175 -11.18 9.48 29.78
N LEU A 176 -10.16 8.71 29.38
CA LEU A 176 -8.87 8.66 30.05
C LEU A 176 -8.02 9.92 29.79
N VAL A 177 -7.90 10.37 28.54
CA VAL A 177 -7.10 11.56 28.17
C VAL A 177 -7.58 12.82 28.90
N TYR A 178 -8.90 13.05 28.92
CA TYR A 178 -9.51 14.24 29.51
C TYR A 178 -9.94 14.04 30.96
N ASN A 179 -9.61 12.90 31.58
CA ASN A 179 -9.98 12.55 32.96
C ASN A 179 -11.48 12.73 33.26
N GLY A 180 -12.34 12.28 32.35
CA GLY A 180 -13.80 12.48 32.48
C GLY A 180 -14.29 13.90 32.14
N GLY A 181 -13.42 14.77 31.63
CA GLY A 181 -13.66 16.19 31.41
C GLY A 181 -13.96 16.58 29.97
N ALA A 182 -14.00 17.89 29.71
CA ALA A 182 -14.18 18.44 28.37
C ALA A 182 -12.86 18.53 27.61
N ASP A 183 -12.89 18.31 26.31
CA ASP A 183 -11.79 18.64 25.39
C ASP A 183 -11.74 20.14 25.06
N ASP A 184 -10.82 20.52 24.17
CA ASP A 184 -10.60 21.91 23.75
C ASP A 184 -11.81 22.50 23.01
N ASP A 185 -12.69 21.67 22.43
CA ASP A 185 -13.91 22.06 21.73
C ASP A 185 -15.15 22.04 22.65
N GLY A 186 -14.97 21.66 23.92
CA GLY A 186 -16.03 21.61 24.93
C GLY A 186 -16.84 20.31 24.94
N VAL A 187 -16.42 19.29 24.18
CA VAL A 187 -17.06 17.97 24.21
C VAL A 187 -16.66 17.25 25.49
N VAL A 188 -17.64 16.84 26.30
CA VAL A 188 -17.40 16.13 27.55
C VAL A 188 -17.23 14.64 27.28
N TRP A 189 -16.06 14.12 27.65
CA TRP A 189 -15.70 12.71 27.51
C TRP A 189 -15.83 12.02 28.86
N ASN A 190 -17.00 11.44 29.15
CA ASN A 190 -17.22 10.72 30.41
C ASN A 190 -16.31 9.48 30.47
N ALA A 191 -15.71 9.22 31.63
CA ALA A 191 -14.97 7.98 31.84
C ALA A 191 -15.94 6.79 31.84
N ILE A 192 -15.64 5.79 31.02
CA ILE A 192 -16.37 4.52 30.94
C ILE A 192 -15.44 3.37 31.31
N ASP A 193 -16.02 2.23 31.71
CA ASP A 193 -15.23 1.03 31.98
C ASP A 193 -14.82 0.34 30.66
N PHE A 194 -13.66 -0.32 30.65
CA PHE A 194 -13.21 -1.02 29.44
C PHE A 194 -14.18 -2.12 28.99
N SER A 195 -14.94 -2.73 29.90
CA SER A 195 -15.96 -3.73 29.57
C SER A 195 -17.12 -3.20 28.71
N GLU A 196 -17.24 -1.87 28.57
CA GLU A 196 -18.17 -1.22 27.65
C GLU A 196 -17.62 -1.10 26.22
N VAL A 197 -16.31 -1.26 26.01
CA VAL A 197 -15.70 -1.29 24.67
C VAL A 197 -16.16 -2.54 23.93
N GLY A 198 -16.47 -2.38 22.64
CA GLY A 198 -17.02 -3.39 21.75
C GLY A 198 -16.05 -4.51 21.35
N VAL A 199 -15.21 -5.01 22.25
CA VAL A 199 -14.35 -6.19 22.04
C VAL A 199 -14.46 -7.10 23.25
N LYS A 200 -14.87 -8.36 23.06
CA LYS A 200 -15.13 -9.29 24.17
C LYS A 200 -14.68 -10.71 23.88
N ALA A 201 -14.06 -11.33 24.87
CA ALA A 201 -13.91 -12.78 24.93
C ALA A 201 -15.20 -13.35 25.55
N VAL A 202 -15.99 -14.07 24.76
CA VAL A 202 -17.17 -14.79 25.24
C VAL A 202 -16.74 -16.05 26.01
N ASP A 203 -15.71 -16.71 25.49
CA ASP A 203 -14.94 -17.79 26.09
C ASP A 203 -13.52 -17.80 25.48
N ASP A 204 -12.70 -18.79 25.82
CA ASP A 204 -11.30 -18.88 25.38
C ASP A 204 -11.14 -18.85 23.85
N HIS A 205 -12.14 -19.31 23.08
CA HIS A 205 -12.05 -19.45 21.62
C HIS A 205 -13.15 -18.70 20.87
N THR A 206 -13.90 -17.83 21.53
CA THR A 206 -14.96 -17.04 20.91
C THR A 206 -14.75 -15.57 21.20
N LEU A 207 -14.37 -14.82 20.16
CA LEU A 207 -14.12 -13.38 20.20
C LEU A 207 -15.26 -12.64 19.51
N THR A 208 -15.75 -11.55 20.10
CA THR A 208 -16.73 -10.68 19.46
C THR A 208 -16.23 -9.26 19.32
N TYR A 209 -16.59 -8.63 18.20
CA TYR A 209 -16.45 -7.19 17.96
C TYR A 209 -17.81 -6.58 17.70
N THR A 210 -18.27 -5.67 18.56
CA THR A 210 -19.45 -4.85 18.30
C THR A 210 -18.99 -3.53 17.69
N LEU A 211 -19.47 -3.23 16.49
CA LEU A 211 -19.07 -2.05 15.73
C LEU A 211 -19.90 -0.82 16.11
N GLU A 212 -19.29 0.37 16.03
CA GLU A 212 -19.97 1.65 16.24
C GLU A 212 -21.00 1.92 15.12
N THR A 213 -20.58 1.64 13.88
CA THR A 213 -21.36 1.71 12.65
C THR A 213 -21.15 0.44 11.82
N GLU A 214 -21.97 0.21 10.81
CA GLU A 214 -21.64 -0.80 9.81
C GLU A 214 -20.35 -0.38 9.08
N VAL A 215 -19.35 -1.27 9.08
CA VAL A 215 -18.06 -1.09 8.41
C VAL A 215 -17.90 -2.24 7.40
N PRO A 216 -18.23 -2.03 6.11
CA PRO A 216 -18.26 -3.11 5.11
C PRO A 216 -16.92 -3.82 4.93
N TYR A 217 -15.82 -3.10 5.13
CA TYR A 217 -14.45 -3.61 5.05
C TYR A 217 -13.88 -4.11 6.39
N PHE A 218 -14.70 -4.28 7.43
CA PHE A 218 -14.18 -4.67 8.75
C PHE A 218 -13.40 -5.99 8.70
N LEU A 219 -13.94 -7.00 8.00
CA LEU A 219 -13.32 -8.32 7.91
C LEU A 219 -11.91 -8.25 7.29
N SER A 220 -11.72 -7.50 6.21
CA SER A 220 -10.42 -7.36 5.55
C SER A 220 -9.42 -6.58 6.40
N SER A 221 -9.88 -5.61 7.19
CA SER A 221 -9.03 -4.87 8.13
C SER A 221 -8.39 -5.74 9.21
N LEU A 222 -8.95 -6.93 9.52
CA LEU A 222 -8.45 -7.82 10.57
C LEU A 222 -7.10 -8.50 10.22
N ALA A 223 -6.58 -8.30 9.00
CA ALA A 223 -5.21 -8.64 8.63
C ALA A 223 -4.20 -7.50 8.91
N TYR A 224 -4.63 -6.41 9.54
CA TYR A 224 -3.78 -5.29 9.94
C TYR A 224 -3.36 -5.36 11.41
N ILE A 225 -2.22 -4.74 11.72
CA ILE A 225 -1.51 -4.86 13.01
C ILE A 225 -2.32 -4.42 14.23
N VAL A 226 -3.26 -3.49 14.04
CA VAL A 226 -4.09 -2.95 15.13
C VAL A 226 -5.01 -4.02 15.74
N TYR A 227 -5.30 -5.09 14.99
CA TYR A 227 -6.12 -6.22 15.42
C TYR A 227 -5.31 -7.47 15.78
N MET A 228 -3.97 -7.38 15.80
CA MET A 228 -3.13 -8.50 16.23
C MET A 228 -3.26 -8.74 17.74
N PRO A 229 -3.24 -10.02 18.18
CA PRO A 229 -3.26 -10.33 19.61
C PRO A 229 -1.89 -10.06 20.24
N ALA A 230 -1.87 -9.98 21.56
CA ALA A 230 -0.65 -10.02 22.36
C ALA A 230 -0.96 -10.76 23.66
N TYR A 231 0.01 -11.52 24.19
CA TYR A 231 -0.22 -12.30 25.40
C TYR A 231 -0.52 -11.38 26.60
N GLY A 232 -1.77 -11.39 27.05
CA GLY A 232 -2.31 -10.44 28.04
C GLY A 232 -1.48 -10.30 29.33
N PRO A 233 -1.10 -11.40 30.00
CA PRO A 233 -0.28 -11.34 31.21
C PRO A 233 1.09 -10.66 31.01
N GLN A 234 1.69 -10.79 29.82
CA GLN A 234 2.96 -10.13 29.53
C GLN A 234 2.78 -8.63 29.24
N LEU A 235 1.64 -8.22 28.65
CA LEU A 235 1.31 -6.80 28.52
C LEU A 235 1.16 -6.12 29.90
N GLU A 236 0.48 -6.79 30.84
CA GLU A 236 0.32 -6.29 32.21
C GLU A 236 1.67 -6.21 32.95
N GLU A 237 2.51 -7.24 32.81
CA GLU A 237 3.82 -7.31 33.45
C GLU A 237 4.78 -6.24 32.92
N LEU A 238 4.88 -6.10 31.60
CA LEU A 238 5.92 -5.29 30.96
C LEU A 238 5.50 -3.84 30.70
N GLY A 239 4.21 -3.57 30.52
CA GLY A 239 3.69 -2.25 30.18
C GLY A 239 4.45 -1.60 29.02
N LYS A 240 5.07 -0.44 29.25
CA LYS A 240 5.86 0.30 28.24
C LYS A 240 7.12 -0.43 27.75
N THR A 241 7.56 -1.46 28.45
CA THR A 241 8.76 -2.24 28.07
C THR A 241 8.44 -3.47 27.23
N PHE A 242 7.15 -3.74 26.96
CA PHE A 242 6.72 -4.76 26.03
C PHE A 242 7.37 -4.57 24.65
N ALA A 243 7.85 -5.66 24.06
CA ALA A 243 8.49 -5.70 22.75
C ALA A 243 9.64 -4.67 22.59
N THR A 244 10.45 -4.48 23.63
CA THR A 244 11.71 -3.73 23.54
C THR A 244 12.93 -4.61 23.23
N ASP A 245 12.76 -5.93 23.30
CA ASP A 245 13.77 -6.95 22.98
C ASP A 245 13.05 -8.26 22.60
N ALA A 246 13.77 -9.23 22.06
CA ALA A 246 13.24 -10.52 21.63
C ALA A 246 12.61 -11.33 22.80
N ASP A 247 13.13 -11.22 24.02
CA ASP A 247 12.60 -11.91 25.20
C ASP A 247 11.45 -11.16 25.91
N LYS A 248 11.05 -10.00 25.38
CA LYS A 248 10.00 -9.14 25.94
C LYS A 248 8.70 -9.15 25.12
N MET A 249 8.55 -10.14 24.26
CA MET A 249 7.29 -10.48 23.61
C MET A 249 7.25 -11.98 23.36
N TYR A 250 6.04 -12.55 23.36
CA TYR A 250 5.79 -13.90 22.88
C TYR A 250 5.24 -13.90 21.47
N TYR A 251 5.30 -15.07 20.83
CA TYR A 251 5.07 -15.24 19.41
C TYR A 251 4.05 -16.34 19.15
N ASN A 252 3.09 -16.13 18.25
CA ASN A 252 2.15 -17.17 17.81
C ASN A 252 2.20 -17.40 16.28
N GLY A 253 2.94 -16.56 15.54
CA GLY A 253 3.06 -16.62 14.09
C GLY A 253 4.03 -17.68 13.59
N SER A 254 4.37 -17.60 12.29
CA SER A 254 5.22 -18.58 11.58
C SER A 254 6.66 -18.64 12.09
N TYR A 255 7.13 -17.54 12.69
CA TYR A 255 8.47 -17.43 13.24
C TYR A 255 8.43 -16.87 14.65
N TYR A 256 9.51 -17.07 15.40
CA TYR A 256 9.83 -16.29 16.59
C TYR A 256 11.19 -15.63 16.40
N MET A 257 11.38 -14.46 17.01
CA MET A 257 12.68 -13.79 16.97
C MET A 257 13.58 -14.41 18.04
N SER A 258 14.66 -15.06 17.61
CA SER A 258 15.63 -15.69 18.53
C SER A 258 16.79 -14.78 18.91
N GLU A 259 17.06 -13.74 18.11
CA GLU A 259 18.13 -12.77 18.36
C GLU A 259 17.71 -11.39 17.85
N PHE A 260 17.87 -10.38 18.70
CA PHE A 260 17.75 -8.97 18.35
C PHE A 260 19.00 -8.22 18.81
N SER A 261 19.89 -7.92 17.87
CA SER A 261 21.10 -7.13 18.12
C SER A 261 21.01 -5.86 17.25
N PRO A 262 20.56 -4.72 17.82
CA PRO A 262 20.36 -3.49 17.06
C PRO A 262 21.62 -3.07 16.29
N GLN A 263 21.43 -2.70 15.02
CA GLN A 263 22.49 -2.33 14.08
C GLN A 263 23.57 -3.41 13.90
N GLU A 264 23.22 -4.68 14.11
CA GLU A 264 24.11 -5.81 13.86
C GLU A 264 23.36 -6.94 13.15
N ARG A 265 22.34 -7.51 13.80
CA ARG A 265 21.65 -8.70 13.29
C ARG A 265 20.28 -8.92 13.93
N ARG A 266 19.36 -9.47 13.14
CA ARG A 266 18.11 -10.07 13.63
C ARG A 266 17.99 -11.50 13.09
N ILE A 267 17.61 -12.44 13.94
CA ILE A 267 17.40 -13.83 13.57
C ILE A 267 15.98 -14.25 13.94
N TYR A 268 15.27 -14.79 12.96
CA TYR A 268 13.94 -15.35 13.12
C TYR A 268 14.02 -16.85 12.81
N LYS A 269 13.40 -17.67 13.64
CA LYS A 269 13.39 -19.13 13.48
C LYS A 269 11.96 -19.63 13.33
N LYS A 270 11.78 -20.65 12.50
CA LYS A 270 10.49 -21.30 12.29
C LYS A 270 9.88 -21.71 13.63
N ASN A 271 8.63 -21.31 13.84
CA ASN A 271 7.81 -21.76 14.95
C ASN A 271 7.18 -23.10 14.60
N THR A 272 7.76 -24.20 15.10
CA THR A 272 7.25 -25.55 14.83
C THR A 272 5.91 -25.86 15.53
N LEU A 273 5.43 -24.96 16.41
CA LEU A 273 4.13 -25.07 17.08
C LEU A 273 3.04 -24.20 16.43
N ASN A 274 3.37 -23.43 15.39
CA ASN A 274 2.37 -22.72 14.61
C ASN A 274 1.44 -23.72 13.90
N TYR A 275 0.15 -23.41 13.83
CA TYR A 275 -0.86 -24.29 13.23
C TYR A 275 -0.66 -24.54 11.73
N ASP A 276 0.10 -23.66 11.04
CA ASP A 276 0.48 -23.78 9.64
C ASP A 276 1.96 -24.17 9.46
N ALA A 277 2.62 -24.74 10.47
CA ALA A 277 4.06 -25.04 10.40
C ALA A 277 4.47 -25.94 9.22
N ASP A 278 3.54 -26.73 8.67
CA ASP A 278 3.77 -27.59 7.50
C ASP A 278 3.98 -26.80 6.19
N ILE A 279 3.49 -25.56 6.12
CA ILE A 279 3.67 -24.66 4.97
C ILE A 279 4.67 -23.54 5.23
N VAL A 280 5.44 -23.64 6.32
CA VAL A 280 6.59 -22.75 6.59
C VAL A 280 7.86 -23.46 6.16
N TYR A 281 8.36 -23.16 4.96
CA TYR A 281 9.46 -23.92 4.34
C TYR A 281 10.86 -23.35 4.61
N ILE A 282 10.95 -22.09 5.03
CA ILE A 282 12.21 -21.46 5.44
C ILE A 282 12.38 -21.68 6.95
N ASP A 283 13.49 -22.28 7.37
CA ASP A 283 13.74 -22.61 8.77
C ASP A 283 14.27 -21.40 9.56
N GLU A 284 15.06 -20.54 8.92
CA GLU A 284 15.68 -19.38 9.55
C GLU A 284 15.78 -18.19 8.59
N ILE A 285 15.45 -16.98 9.08
CA ILE A 285 15.65 -15.71 8.38
C ILE A 285 16.71 -14.92 9.12
N GLN A 286 17.75 -14.50 8.40
CA GLN A 286 18.84 -13.67 8.93
C GLN A 286 18.83 -12.30 8.26
N LYS A 287 18.56 -11.27 9.06
CA LYS A 287 18.70 -9.86 8.64
C LYS A 287 20.04 -9.34 9.17
N ILE A 288 20.92 -8.88 8.30
CA ILE A 288 22.29 -8.45 8.65
C ILE A 288 22.42 -6.94 8.41
N TYR A 289 22.88 -6.20 9.41
CA TYR A 289 23.00 -4.76 9.29
C TYR A 289 24.15 -4.36 8.38
N ASN A 290 23.88 -3.45 7.45
CA ASN A 290 24.89 -2.67 6.77
C ASN A 290 24.31 -1.34 6.30
N ALA A 291 24.87 -0.21 6.75
CA ALA A 291 24.42 1.11 6.33
C ALA A 291 24.47 1.32 4.79
N GLU A 292 25.35 0.59 4.09
CA GLU A 292 25.53 0.61 2.64
C GLU A 292 24.85 -0.60 1.95
N ALA A 293 23.86 -1.24 2.59
CA ALA A 293 23.22 -2.46 2.10
C ALA A 293 22.79 -2.40 0.62
N ASN A 294 22.19 -1.28 0.20
CA ASN A 294 21.72 -1.10 -1.18
C ASN A 294 22.88 -1.03 -2.19
N THR A 295 24.05 -0.54 -1.80
CA THR A 295 25.22 -0.42 -2.67
C THR A 295 26.02 -1.72 -2.73
N ILE A 296 26.18 -2.41 -1.60
CA ILE A 296 27.02 -3.61 -1.54
C ILE A 296 26.27 -4.91 -1.85
N GLY A 297 24.95 -4.91 -1.70
CA GLY A 297 24.08 -6.07 -1.88
C GLY A 297 24.29 -6.76 -3.23
N PRO A 298 24.25 -6.05 -4.37
CA PRO A 298 24.50 -6.64 -5.69
C PRO A 298 25.84 -7.39 -5.79
N GLU A 299 26.91 -6.86 -5.20
CA GLU A 299 28.21 -7.56 -5.18
C GLU A 299 28.23 -8.77 -4.22
N MET A 300 27.46 -8.73 -3.13
CA MET A 300 27.27 -9.88 -2.24
C MET A 300 26.48 -11.01 -2.90
N ILE A 301 25.48 -10.68 -3.73
CA ILE A 301 24.74 -11.64 -4.58
C ILE A 301 25.70 -12.39 -5.49
N LYS A 302 26.58 -11.68 -6.21
CA LYS A 302 27.60 -12.30 -7.08
C LYS A 302 28.56 -13.24 -6.35
N ARG A 303 28.75 -13.05 -5.05
CA ARG A 303 29.56 -13.93 -4.18
C ARG A 303 28.74 -15.03 -3.50
N GLY A 304 27.42 -15.05 -3.67
CA GLY A 304 26.50 -16.01 -3.03
C GLY A 304 26.38 -15.82 -1.52
N GLU A 305 26.58 -14.61 -1.01
CA GLU A 305 26.62 -14.32 0.43
C GLU A 305 25.23 -14.03 1.03
N ILE A 306 24.30 -13.52 0.23
CA ILE A 306 22.91 -13.16 0.59
C ILE A 306 21.94 -13.62 -0.49
N ASP A 307 20.65 -13.69 -0.18
CA ASP A 307 19.61 -14.25 -1.05
C ASP A 307 18.69 -13.18 -1.65
N TYR A 308 18.87 -11.90 -1.27
CA TYR A 308 18.11 -10.76 -1.76
C TYR A 308 18.97 -9.50 -1.92
N ALA A 309 18.83 -8.79 -3.04
CA ALA A 309 19.27 -7.41 -3.20
C ALA A 309 18.41 -6.67 -4.24
N GLU A 310 18.15 -5.38 -4.03
CA GLU A 310 17.58 -4.49 -5.06
C GLU A 310 18.66 -4.19 -6.11
N ILE A 311 18.29 -4.21 -7.39
CA ILE A 311 19.15 -3.83 -8.52
C ILE A 311 18.69 -2.46 -9.02
N THR A 312 19.49 -1.45 -8.73
CA THR A 312 19.14 -0.05 -9.01
C THR A 312 19.35 0.31 -10.49
N ALA A 313 18.66 1.35 -10.95
CA ALA A 313 18.65 1.76 -12.36
C ALA A 313 20.04 2.12 -12.91
N ASP A 314 20.97 2.58 -12.06
CA ASP A 314 22.33 2.94 -12.45
C ASP A 314 23.24 1.74 -12.79
N ILE A 315 22.88 0.54 -12.34
CA ILE A 315 23.63 -0.71 -12.61
C ILE A 315 22.83 -1.72 -13.44
N LEU A 316 21.56 -1.46 -13.72
CA LEU A 316 20.65 -2.42 -14.34
C LEU A 316 21.10 -2.84 -15.75
N ASP A 317 21.48 -1.90 -16.61
CA ASP A 317 21.92 -2.19 -17.98
C ASP A 317 23.18 -3.08 -18.00
N ASP A 318 24.13 -2.80 -17.11
CA ASP A 318 25.36 -3.60 -16.94
C ASP A 318 25.01 -5.02 -16.44
N TRP A 319 24.07 -5.13 -15.51
CA TRP A 319 23.61 -6.40 -14.97
C TRP A 319 22.87 -7.24 -16.03
N MET A 320 21.99 -6.64 -16.82
CA MET A 320 21.21 -7.31 -17.87
C MET A 320 22.07 -7.74 -19.06
N SER A 321 23.14 -7.00 -19.37
CA SER A 321 24.02 -7.30 -20.51
C SER A 321 25.15 -8.28 -20.19
N ASN A 322 25.44 -8.53 -18.91
CA ASN A 322 26.52 -9.41 -18.47
C ASN A 322 26.04 -10.85 -18.25
N GLU A 323 26.74 -11.81 -18.87
CA GLU A 323 26.44 -13.25 -18.79
C GLU A 323 26.42 -13.80 -17.35
N ASP A 324 27.20 -13.22 -16.43
CA ASP A 324 27.30 -13.66 -15.05
C ASP A 324 26.12 -13.19 -14.17
N THR A 325 25.40 -12.15 -14.59
CA THR A 325 24.37 -11.48 -13.76
C THR A 325 22.99 -11.46 -14.38
N LYS A 326 22.86 -11.55 -15.71
CA LYS A 326 21.55 -11.42 -16.39
C LYS A 326 20.50 -12.43 -15.94
N ASN A 327 20.94 -13.63 -15.52
CA ASN A 327 20.06 -14.69 -15.03
C ASN A 327 19.80 -14.61 -13.51
N LEU A 328 20.32 -13.59 -12.83
CA LEU A 328 20.10 -13.34 -11.41
C LEU A 328 19.01 -12.29 -11.16
N ILE A 329 18.49 -11.67 -12.22
CA ILE A 329 17.60 -10.52 -12.15
C ILE A 329 16.16 -10.99 -12.36
N SER A 330 15.28 -10.58 -11.46
CA SER A 330 13.83 -10.63 -11.60
C SER A 330 13.23 -9.32 -11.09
N ARG A 331 11.94 -9.32 -10.72
CA ARG A 331 11.25 -8.14 -10.18
C ARG A 331 10.55 -8.42 -8.87
N GLU A 332 10.22 -7.35 -8.16
CA GLU A 332 9.23 -7.44 -7.10
C GLU A 332 7.83 -7.63 -7.69
N ARG A 333 6.94 -8.18 -6.86
CA ARG A 333 5.53 -8.31 -7.20
C ARG A 333 4.91 -6.92 -7.43
N PRO A 334 4.16 -6.70 -8.53
CA PRO A 334 3.48 -5.43 -8.76
C PRO A 334 2.58 -5.03 -7.59
N ARG A 335 2.55 -3.72 -7.27
CA ARG A 335 1.75 -3.17 -6.18
C ARG A 335 0.44 -2.61 -6.70
N ASN A 336 -0.66 -3.32 -6.47
CA ASN A 336 -2.00 -2.88 -6.88
C ASN A 336 -2.75 -2.07 -5.81
N SER A 337 -2.08 -1.71 -4.71
CA SER A 337 -2.60 -0.79 -3.70
C SER A 337 -2.27 0.67 -3.96
N TYR A 338 -1.62 0.97 -5.10
CA TYR A 338 -1.32 2.32 -5.55
C TYR A 338 -1.70 2.48 -7.02
N SER A 339 -2.50 3.51 -7.29
CA SER A 339 -2.96 3.86 -8.63
C SER A 339 -2.53 5.27 -9.00
N TYR A 340 -2.10 5.46 -10.24
CA TYR A 340 -1.77 6.74 -10.85
C TYR A 340 -2.79 7.06 -11.94
N PHE A 341 -3.11 8.36 -12.05
CA PHE A 341 -4.11 8.86 -12.98
C PHE A 341 -3.90 10.35 -13.24
N TYR A 342 -4.41 10.84 -14.37
CA TYR A 342 -4.43 12.26 -14.69
C TYR A 342 -5.73 12.91 -14.25
N CYS A 343 -5.62 13.96 -13.44
CA CYS A 343 -6.73 14.85 -13.12
C CYS A 343 -6.76 16.03 -14.08
N PHE A 344 -7.97 16.41 -14.49
CA PHE A 344 -8.24 17.73 -15.06
C PHE A 344 -8.75 18.66 -13.97
N ASN A 345 -8.23 19.87 -13.89
CA ASN A 345 -8.66 20.82 -12.86
C ASN A 345 -9.90 21.61 -13.30
N PHE A 346 -11.02 21.41 -12.61
CA PHE A 346 -12.27 22.14 -12.84
C PHE A 346 -12.33 23.49 -12.10
N ASP A 347 -11.36 23.74 -11.21
CA ASP A 347 -11.15 25.03 -10.54
C ASP A 347 -9.68 25.52 -10.70
N PRO A 348 -9.27 25.97 -11.89
CA PRO A 348 -7.91 26.44 -12.13
C PRO A 348 -7.58 27.71 -11.32
N GLN A 349 -6.49 27.66 -10.56
CA GLN A 349 -5.95 28.75 -9.72
C GLN A 349 -4.49 29.10 -10.07
N PHE A 350 -4.05 28.73 -11.27
CA PHE A 350 -2.71 29.06 -11.78
C PHE A 350 -2.65 30.47 -12.37
N ASP A 351 -1.43 30.93 -12.66
CA ASP A 351 -1.17 32.32 -13.05
C ASP A 351 -1.86 32.73 -14.36
N ALA A 352 -2.23 34.01 -14.45
CA ALA A 352 -3.01 34.55 -15.57
C ALA A 352 -2.34 34.38 -16.94
N GLU A 353 -1.01 34.22 -16.99
CA GLU A 353 -0.27 33.97 -18.24
C GLU A 353 -0.65 32.63 -18.90
N TYR A 354 -1.15 31.67 -18.13
CA TYR A 354 -1.62 30.36 -18.59
C TYR A 354 -3.14 30.33 -18.86
N GLU A 355 -3.82 31.47 -18.76
CA GLU A 355 -5.23 31.64 -19.17
C GLU A 355 -6.24 30.71 -18.44
N PRO A 356 -6.30 30.72 -17.09
CA PRO A 356 -7.16 29.81 -16.31
C PRO A 356 -8.65 29.90 -16.67
N ASP A 357 -9.16 31.08 -17.02
CA ASP A 357 -10.56 31.23 -17.46
C ASP A 357 -10.84 30.55 -18.80
N ASN A 358 -9.85 30.55 -19.72
CA ASN A 358 -9.97 29.87 -21.01
C ASN A 358 -9.92 28.35 -20.81
N TRP A 359 -9.02 27.87 -19.94
CA TRP A 359 -8.97 26.47 -19.51
C TRP A 359 -10.29 26.03 -18.87
N ARG A 360 -10.86 26.81 -17.95
CA ARG A 360 -12.13 26.47 -17.25
C ARG A 360 -13.27 26.24 -18.23
N LYS A 361 -13.36 27.00 -19.31
CA LYS A 361 -14.36 26.75 -20.37
C LYS A 361 -14.04 25.45 -21.11
N ALA A 362 -12.79 25.29 -21.56
CA ALA A 362 -12.36 24.13 -22.34
C ALA A 362 -12.56 22.81 -21.57
N VAL A 363 -12.12 22.73 -20.31
CA VAL A 363 -12.19 21.51 -19.49
C VAL A 363 -13.62 21.06 -19.23
N ASN A 364 -14.60 21.98 -19.22
CA ASN A 364 -16.00 21.63 -19.02
C ASN A 364 -16.69 21.06 -20.28
N ASN A 365 -16.04 21.09 -21.43
CA ASN A 365 -16.51 20.42 -22.64
C ASN A 365 -16.07 18.95 -22.63
N GLU A 366 -17.04 18.05 -22.73
CA GLU A 366 -16.77 16.61 -22.66
C GLU A 366 -15.94 16.10 -23.83
N ASN A 367 -16.17 16.60 -25.05
CA ASN A 367 -15.37 16.25 -26.21
C ASN A 367 -13.91 16.71 -26.07
N PHE A 368 -13.65 17.86 -25.45
CA PHE A 368 -12.29 18.32 -25.16
C PHE A 368 -11.56 17.36 -24.22
N ARG A 369 -12.20 16.96 -23.11
CA ARG A 369 -11.61 15.97 -22.19
C ARG A 369 -11.42 14.60 -22.84
N LYS A 370 -12.40 14.14 -23.63
CA LYS A 370 -12.30 12.90 -24.41
C LYS A 370 -11.19 12.95 -25.46
N ALA A 371 -10.95 14.10 -26.07
CA ALA A 371 -9.82 14.30 -26.99
C ALA A 371 -8.48 14.14 -26.27
N LEU A 372 -8.31 14.77 -25.09
CA LEU A 372 -7.10 14.63 -24.27
C LEU A 372 -6.91 13.18 -23.80
N SER A 373 -7.96 12.57 -23.24
CA SER A 373 -7.94 11.18 -22.76
C SER A 373 -7.61 10.18 -23.87
N SER A 374 -8.19 10.36 -25.07
CA SER A 374 -7.94 9.48 -26.20
C SER A 374 -6.58 9.70 -26.88
N ALA A 375 -5.94 10.85 -26.64
CA ALA A 375 -4.65 11.18 -27.22
C ALA A 375 -3.46 10.70 -26.38
N LEU A 376 -3.66 10.39 -25.10
CA LEU A 376 -2.61 9.96 -24.20
C LEU A 376 -2.30 8.46 -24.41
N ASN A 377 -1.18 8.16 -25.07
CA ASN A 377 -0.63 6.81 -25.11
C ASN A 377 0.16 6.56 -23.80
N LYS A 378 -0.51 5.88 -22.87
CA LYS A 378 -0.01 5.60 -21.52
C LYS A 378 1.24 4.73 -21.52
N THR A 379 1.26 3.72 -22.38
CA THR A 379 2.43 2.87 -22.65
C THR A 379 3.69 3.68 -22.95
N LYS A 380 3.60 4.69 -23.85
CA LYS A 380 4.75 5.54 -24.19
C LYS A 380 5.27 6.33 -22.99
N GLU A 381 4.39 6.78 -22.12
CA GLU A 381 4.77 7.51 -20.91
C GLU A 381 5.40 6.57 -19.87
N VAL A 382 4.77 5.42 -19.58
CA VAL A 382 5.32 4.41 -18.67
C VAL A 382 6.70 3.92 -19.12
N ALA A 383 6.95 3.86 -20.44
CA ALA A 383 8.23 3.47 -21.01
C ALA A 383 9.43 4.33 -20.57
N VAL A 384 9.17 5.53 -20.02
CA VAL A 384 10.20 6.39 -19.42
C VAL A 384 10.76 5.78 -18.13
N LEU A 385 9.92 5.05 -17.38
CA LEU A 385 10.29 4.37 -16.13
C LEU A 385 10.59 2.89 -16.36
N GLU A 386 9.85 2.23 -17.25
CA GLU A 386 10.00 0.82 -17.60
C GLU A 386 10.07 0.63 -19.12
N PRO A 387 11.27 0.67 -19.73
CA PRO A 387 11.41 0.63 -21.18
C PRO A 387 11.20 -0.76 -21.80
N ASN A 388 11.23 -1.85 -21.01
CA ASN A 388 11.20 -3.21 -21.55
C ASN A 388 9.79 -3.78 -21.63
N VAL A 389 8.99 -3.58 -20.57
CA VAL A 389 7.61 -4.09 -20.45
C VAL A 389 6.64 -3.05 -19.83
N PRO A 390 6.51 -1.86 -20.43
CA PRO A 390 5.66 -0.81 -19.85
C PRO A 390 4.18 -1.22 -19.73
N GLU A 391 3.76 -2.21 -20.51
CA GLU A 391 2.33 -2.55 -20.70
C GLU A 391 1.77 -3.27 -19.49
N ASP A 392 2.64 -3.93 -18.73
CA ASP A 392 2.32 -4.59 -17.47
C ASP A 392 1.86 -3.63 -16.37
N TYR A 393 2.15 -2.33 -16.54
CA TYR A 393 1.86 -1.30 -15.54
C TYR A 393 0.72 -0.39 -15.95
N VAL A 394 0.31 -0.38 -17.22
CA VAL A 394 -0.80 0.44 -17.70
C VAL A 394 -2.12 -0.15 -17.18
N ILE A 395 -2.97 0.71 -16.64
CA ILE A 395 -4.31 0.33 -16.19
C ILE A 395 -5.40 1.15 -16.89
N HIS A 396 -6.62 0.63 -16.86
CA HIS A 396 -7.79 1.20 -17.54
C HIS A 396 -8.87 1.72 -16.57
N THR A 397 -8.58 1.61 -15.27
CA THR A 397 -9.47 1.86 -14.14
C THR A 397 -8.69 2.64 -13.09
N ILE A 398 -9.38 3.42 -12.25
CA ILE A 398 -8.78 4.01 -11.05
C ILE A 398 -8.45 2.91 -10.05
N THR A 399 -9.39 2.00 -9.81
CA THR A 399 -9.18 0.82 -8.97
C THR A 399 -8.32 -0.20 -9.72
N PRO A 400 -7.09 -0.52 -9.27
CA PRO A 400 -6.25 -1.50 -9.95
C PRO A 400 -6.88 -2.90 -9.94
N ALA A 401 -6.59 -3.70 -10.97
CA ALA A 401 -7.00 -5.10 -10.99
C ALA A 401 -6.38 -5.88 -9.81
N LYS A 402 -7.10 -6.89 -9.36
CA LYS A 402 -6.77 -7.80 -8.24
C LYS A 402 -6.67 -7.10 -6.90
N PHE A 403 -7.17 -5.86 -6.80
CA PHE A 403 -7.14 -5.08 -5.58
C PHE A 403 -8.16 -5.59 -4.57
N THR A 404 -9.41 -5.78 -5.00
CA THR A 404 -10.47 -6.29 -4.13
C THR A 404 -11.44 -7.16 -4.92
N TYR A 405 -12.09 -8.08 -4.21
CA TYR A 405 -13.01 -9.07 -4.74
C TYR A 405 -14.35 -8.99 -4.02
N ASN A 406 -15.46 -9.19 -4.73
CA ASN A 406 -16.78 -9.25 -4.10
C ASN A 406 -16.98 -10.53 -3.27
N ALA A 407 -18.16 -10.73 -2.68
CA ALA A 407 -18.42 -11.89 -1.83
C ALA A 407 -18.36 -13.24 -2.59
N ASP A 408 -18.56 -13.23 -3.92
CA ASP A 408 -18.47 -14.40 -4.79
C ASP A 408 -17.03 -14.67 -5.29
N GLY A 409 -16.08 -13.78 -4.99
CA GLY A 409 -14.68 -13.88 -5.42
C GLY A 409 -14.38 -13.30 -6.81
N THR A 410 -15.27 -12.49 -7.38
CA THR A 410 -15.07 -11.77 -8.65
C THR A 410 -14.28 -10.48 -8.41
N ASP A 411 -13.27 -10.22 -9.24
CA ASP A 411 -12.47 -8.98 -9.22
C ASP A 411 -13.35 -7.77 -9.49
N PHE A 412 -13.20 -6.69 -8.72
CA PHE A 412 -13.98 -5.46 -8.89
C PHE A 412 -13.92 -4.88 -10.32
N THR A 413 -12.78 -4.98 -11.00
CA THR A 413 -12.61 -4.49 -12.37
C THR A 413 -13.39 -5.29 -13.41
N GLU A 414 -13.89 -6.47 -13.05
CA GLU A 414 -14.72 -7.34 -13.90
C GLU A 414 -16.23 -7.23 -13.58
N ILE A 415 -16.63 -6.33 -12.67
CA ILE A 415 -18.03 -6.19 -12.23
C ILE A 415 -18.77 -5.16 -13.08
N GLY A 416 -19.95 -5.52 -13.56
CA GLY A 416 -20.89 -4.59 -14.19
C GLY A 416 -20.27 -3.80 -15.36
N ASP A 417 -20.41 -2.48 -15.32
CA ASP A 417 -19.93 -1.58 -16.39
C ASP A 417 -18.40 -1.50 -16.47
N MET A 418 -17.68 -1.87 -15.40
CA MET A 418 -16.21 -1.87 -15.40
C MET A 418 -15.64 -2.89 -16.38
N ALA A 419 -16.30 -4.04 -16.56
CA ALA A 419 -15.86 -5.09 -17.47
C ALA A 419 -15.81 -4.65 -18.94
N ALA A 420 -16.48 -3.54 -19.29
CA ALA A 420 -16.46 -2.96 -20.63
C ALA A 420 -15.38 -1.88 -20.81
N LEU A 421 -14.69 -1.47 -19.74
CA LEU A 421 -13.61 -0.50 -19.82
C LEU A 421 -12.36 -1.15 -20.44
N GLY A 422 -11.61 -0.35 -21.18
CA GLY A 422 -10.41 -0.79 -21.88
C GLY A 422 -9.49 0.38 -22.17
N ASP A 423 -8.64 0.24 -23.19
CA ASP A 423 -7.73 1.32 -23.55
C ASP A 423 -8.49 2.58 -23.98
N THR A 424 -8.16 3.70 -23.34
CA THR A 424 -8.68 5.01 -23.71
C THR A 424 -7.95 5.55 -24.93
N PHE A 425 -6.68 5.17 -25.13
CA PHE A 425 -5.88 5.66 -26.25
C PHE A 425 -6.47 5.19 -27.59
N ASN A 426 -6.83 6.14 -28.44
CA ASN A 426 -7.34 5.87 -29.77
C ASN A 426 -7.17 7.11 -30.65
N GLU A 427 -6.21 7.06 -31.58
CA GLU A 427 -5.85 8.21 -32.44
C GLU A 427 -7.04 8.75 -33.24
N ALA A 428 -7.87 7.85 -33.79
CA ALA A 428 -9.03 8.25 -34.60
C ALA A 428 -10.10 8.95 -33.75
N LYS A 429 -10.36 8.43 -32.55
CA LYS A 429 -11.30 9.04 -31.60
C LYS A 429 -10.76 10.34 -31.03
N ALA A 430 -9.47 10.44 -30.74
CA ALA A 430 -8.82 11.68 -30.30
C ALA A 430 -9.06 12.81 -31.31
N VAL A 431 -8.87 12.51 -32.61
CA VAL A 431 -9.12 13.45 -33.71
C VAL A 431 -10.60 13.78 -33.87
N GLU A 432 -11.50 12.79 -33.80
CA GLU A 432 -12.95 12.99 -33.86
C GLU A 432 -13.44 13.92 -32.74
N TYR A 433 -13.05 13.63 -31.50
CA TYR A 433 -13.40 14.45 -30.33
C TYR A 433 -12.79 15.84 -30.39
N ARG A 434 -11.55 15.98 -30.87
CA ARG A 434 -10.92 17.28 -31.11
C ARG A 434 -11.76 18.14 -32.05
N ASP A 435 -12.18 17.59 -33.19
CA ASP A 435 -12.87 18.37 -34.22
C ASP A 435 -14.28 18.82 -33.75
N LEU A 436 -14.95 17.96 -32.96
CA LEU A 436 -16.18 18.30 -32.25
C LEU A 436 -15.93 19.42 -31.23
N ALA A 437 -14.94 19.24 -30.35
CA ALA A 437 -14.56 20.21 -29.32
C ALA A 437 -14.16 21.57 -29.91
N LYS A 438 -13.37 21.61 -31.00
CA LYS A 438 -13.01 22.84 -31.72
C LYS A 438 -14.25 23.65 -32.09
N SER A 439 -15.27 22.98 -32.61
CA SER A 439 -16.51 23.62 -33.06
C SER A 439 -17.36 24.13 -31.88
N GLU A 440 -17.53 23.30 -30.86
CA GLU A 440 -18.32 23.62 -29.66
C GLU A 440 -17.68 24.76 -28.85
N LEU A 441 -16.38 24.66 -28.56
CA LEU A 441 -15.64 25.63 -27.77
C LEU A 441 -15.46 26.98 -28.47
N ALA A 442 -15.33 27.00 -29.80
CA ALA A 442 -15.32 28.25 -30.56
C ALA A 442 -16.64 29.02 -30.39
N ALA A 443 -17.77 28.33 -30.29
CA ALA A 443 -19.07 28.95 -30.03
C ALA A 443 -19.19 29.53 -28.60
N GLU A 444 -18.43 28.99 -27.65
CA GLU A 444 -18.31 29.47 -26.26
C GLU A 444 -17.23 30.57 -26.06
N GLY A 445 -16.56 30.94 -27.15
CA GLY A 445 -15.53 31.97 -27.18
C GLY A 445 -14.21 31.54 -26.54
N VAL A 446 -13.89 30.24 -26.58
CA VAL A 446 -12.55 29.74 -26.23
C VAL A 446 -11.56 30.10 -27.32
N THR A 447 -10.35 30.47 -26.91
CA THR A 447 -9.22 30.72 -27.81
C THR A 447 -8.33 29.50 -27.91
N PHE A 448 -7.82 29.25 -29.13
CA PHE A 448 -6.92 28.15 -29.44
C PHE A 448 -5.51 28.65 -29.81
N PRO A 449 -4.44 27.88 -29.50
CA PRO A 449 -4.47 26.62 -28.74
C PRO A 449 -4.87 26.85 -27.27
N VAL A 450 -5.57 25.88 -26.68
CA VAL A 450 -5.85 25.88 -25.24
C VAL A 450 -4.57 25.52 -24.50
N LYS A 451 -4.14 26.40 -23.59
CA LYS A 451 -2.96 26.15 -22.75
C LYS A 451 -3.27 25.10 -21.70
N VAL A 452 -2.46 24.04 -21.67
CA VAL A 452 -2.56 22.92 -20.73
C VAL A 452 -1.33 22.96 -19.83
N LEU A 453 -1.42 23.69 -18.71
CA LEU A 453 -0.35 23.72 -17.71
C LEU A 453 -0.18 22.34 -17.05
N LEU A 454 1.00 21.74 -17.25
CA LEU A 454 1.37 20.40 -16.78
C LEU A 454 2.60 20.49 -15.85
N PRO A 455 2.39 20.72 -14.54
CA PRO A 455 3.49 20.81 -13.61
C PRO A 455 3.99 19.43 -13.15
N TYR A 456 5.28 19.33 -12.79
CA TYR A 456 5.89 18.12 -12.22
C TYR A 456 6.73 18.43 -10.97
N ASN A 457 6.87 17.45 -10.08
CA ASN A 457 7.76 17.55 -8.93
C ASN A 457 9.19 17.17 -9.33
N PRO A 458 10.19 18.06 -9.23
CA PRO A 458 11.56 17.76 -9.65
C PRO A 458 12.31 16.77 -8.75
N THR A 459 11.72 16.36 -7.62
CA THR A 459 12.29 15.29 -6.76
C THR A 459 11.91 13.89 -7.21
N GLU A 460 10.87 13.75 -8.04
CA GLU A 460 10.48 12.46 -8.61
C GLU A 460 11.36 12.13 -9.81
N VAL A 461 11.91 10.93 -9.82
CA VAL A 461 12.82 10.48 -10.87
C VAL A 461 12.08 10.42 -12.20
N ASN A 462 12.64 11.06 -13.23
CA ASN A 462 12.16 11.07 -14.62
C ASN A 462 10.76 11.68 -14.86
N TRP A 463 10.12 12.33 -13.89
CA TRP A 463 8.80 12.93 -14.13
C TRP A 463 8.86 14.09 -15.13
N ASP A 464 9.99 14.80 -15.22
CA ASP A 464 10.26 15.76 -16.28
C ASP A 464 10.20 15.14 -17.69
N LYS A 465 10.77 13.93 -17.84
CA LYS A 465 10.79 13.20 -19.11
C LYS A 465 9.42 12.62 -19.47
N GLU A 466 8.67 12.11 -18.48
CA GLU A 466 7.28 11.69 -18.69
C GLU A 466 6.45 12.85 -19.23
N CYS A 467 6.53 14.03 -18.62
CA CYS A 467 5.84 15.23 -19.09
C CYS A 467 6.23 15.64 -20.52
N GLN A 468 7.51 15.53 -20.89
CA GLN A 468 7.97 15.79 -22.26
C GLN A 468 7.39 14.79 -23.27
N VAL A 469 7.27 13.51 -22.89
CA VAL A 469 6.64 12.49 -23.74
C VAL A 469 5.16 12.78 -23.92
N VAL A 470 4.45 13.19 -22.86
CA VAL A 470 3.04 13.62 -22.90
C VAL A 470 2.83 14.82 -23.81
N GLU A 471 3.62 15.89 -23.65
CA GLU A 471 3.61 17.07 -24.51
C GLU A 471 3.76 16.68 -25.99
N GLN A 472 4.87 16.00 -26.33
CA GLN A 472 5.20 15.66 -27.70
C GLN A 472 4.14 14.77 -28.36
N GLN A 473 3.67 13.74 -27.67
CA GLN A 473 2.74 12.78 -28.27
C GLN A 473 1.35 13.40 -28.49
N MET A 474 0.85 14.17 -27.53
CA MET A 474 -0.50 14.71 -27.58
C MET A 474 -0.57 15.88 -28.57
N GLU A 475 0.43 16.77 -28.58
CA GLU A 475 0.47 17.87 -29.56
C GLU A 475 0.68 17.37 -30.99
N SER A 476 1.47 16.31 -31.18
CA SER A 476 1.65 15.70 -32.50
C SER A 476 0.33 15.14 -33.06
N LEU A 477 -0.51 14.56 -32.19
CA LEU A 477 -1.76 13.93 -32.58
C LEU A 477 -2.92 14.93 -32.69
N LEU A 478 -3.09 15.79 -31.69
CA LEU A 478 -4.18 16.75 -31.60
C LEU A 478 -3.88 18.03 -32.39
N GLY A 479 -2.62 18.40 -32.52
CA GLY A 479 -2.16 19.61 -33.21
C GLY A 479 -1.88 20.75 -32.24
N THR A 480 -0.75 21.43 -32.46
CA THR A 480 -0.33 22.64 -31.72
C THR A 480 -1.23 23.85 -31.99
N ASP A 481 -2.17 23.75 -32.93
CA ASP A 481 -3.23 24.74 -33.17
C ASP A 481 -4.47 24.47 -32.31
N PHE A 482 -4.52 23.35 -31.59
CA PHE A 482 -5.60 22.95 -30.68
C PHE A 482 -5.20 23.06 -29.22
N ILE A 483 -4.04 22.52 -28.86
CA ILE A 483 -3.50 22.53 -27.49
C ILE A 483 -2.05 22.99 -27.50
N ASP A 484 -1.63 23.57 -26.37
CA ASP A 484 -0.27 23.98 -26.05
C ASP A 484 0.03 23.45 -24.63
N ILE A 485 0.73 22.32 -24.53
CA ILE A 485 1.06 21.68 -23.25
C ILE A 485 2.30 22.37 -22.69
N ILE A 486 2.12 23.03 -21.55
CA ILE A 486 3.19 23.81 -20.92
C ILE A 486 3.74 23.01 -19.74
N VAL A 487 4.87 22.34 -19.97
CA VAL A 487 5.58 21.60 -18.92
C VAL A 487 6.26 22.59 -17.97
N GLN A 488 5.92 22.51 -16.68
CA GLN A 488 6.43 23.42 -15.66
C GLN A 488 7.09 22.68 -14.49
N THR A 489 8.32 23.05 -14.16
CA THR A 489 8.97 22.56 -12.94
C THR A 489 8.29 23.14 -11.70
N GLY A 490 7.80 22.28 -10.81
CA GLY A 490 7.28 22.67 -9.50
C GLY A 490 8.38 22.89 -8.45
N PRO A 491 8.01 23.27 -7.22
CA PRO A 491 8.98 23.43 -6.15
C PRO A 491 9.50 22.07 -5.66
N THR A 492 10.79 22.02 -5.29
CA THR A 492 11.43 20.82 -4.71
C THR A 492 10.78 20.40 -3.39
N ASP A 493 10.41 21.38 -2.57
CA ASP A 493 9.71 21.17 -1.30
C ASP A 493 8.26 21.65 -1.42
N GLY A 494 7.33 20.95 -0.77
CA GLY A 494 5.95 21.44 -0.67
C GLY A 494 5.11 21.36 -1.95
N PHE A 495 5.56 20.65 -2.99
CA PHE A 495 4.85 20.48 -4.28
C PHE A 495 3.35 20.20 -4.11
N LEU A 496 2.99 19.24 -3.25
CA LEU A 496 1.59 18.87 -3.02
C LEU A 496 0.75 20.03 -2.48
N THR A 497 1.32 20.84 -1.59
CA THR A 497 0.63 21.98 -0.99
C THR A 497 0.56 23.15 -1.97
N GLU A 498 1.67 23.48 -2.63
CA GLU A 498 1.76 24.69 -3.45
C GLU A 498 1.09 24.53 -4.82
N ILE A 499 1.16 23.33 -5.41
CA ILE A 499 0.67 23.05 -6.76
C ILE A 499 -0.67 22.31 -6.72
N ARG A 500 -0.67 21.08 -6.18
CA ARG A 500 -1.85 20.19 -6.27
C ARG A 500 -3.02 20.71 -5.44
N ARG A 501 -2.80 20.98 -4.14
CA ARG A 501 -3.85 21.44 -3.19
C ARG A 501 -4.42 22.81 -3.51
N ASN A 502 -3.59 23.67 -4.09
CA ASN A 502 -4.00 25.01 -4.48
C ASN A 502 -4.52 25.08 -5.93
N GLY A 503 -4.70 23.96 -6.64
CA GLY A 503 -5.27 23.97 -8.00
C GLY A 503 -4.41 24.70 -9.04
N LYS A 504 -3.08 24.73 -8.89
CA LYS A 504 -2.17 25.41 -9.83
C LYS A 504 -1.71 24.49 -10.97
N TYR A 505 -2.67 23.84 -11.60
CA TYR A 505 -2.43 22.96 -12.74
C TYR A 505 -3.68 22.92 -13.63
N ALA A 506 -3.50 22.61 -14.91
CA ALA A 506 -4.59 22.30 -15.84
C ALA A 506 -4.81 20.79 -15.88
N MET A 507 -3.72 20.06 -16.16
CA MET A 507 -3.64 18.60 -16.12
C MET A 507 -2.50 18.20 -15.19
N LEU A 508 -2.68 17.17 -14.36
CA LEU A 508 -1.66 16.73 -13.41
C LEU A 508 -1.71 15.22 -13.20
N LYS A 509 -0.54 14.58 -13.26
CA LYS A 509 -0.38 13.19 -12.81
C LYS A 509 -0.52 13.15 -11.29
N CYS A 510 -1.56 12.47 -10.82
CA CYS A 510 -1.89 12.26 -9.43
C CYS A 510 -1.72 10.77 -9.08
N ASN A 511 -1.75 10.48 -7.79
CA ASN A 511 -1.80 9.11 -7.28
C ASN A 511 -2.67 9.02 -6.03
N TRP A 512 -3.17 7.82 -5.78
CA TRP A 512 -3.82 7.45 -4.54
C TRP A 512 -3.33 6.08 -4.10
N GLY A 513 -3.13 5.92 -2.79
CA GLY A 513 -2.86 4.65 -2.15
C GLY A 513 -4.09 4.22 -1.38
N ALA A 514 -4.50 2.96 -1.53
CA ALA A 514 -5.63 2.44 -0.79
C ALA A 514 -5.34 2.33 0.70
N ASP A 515 -6.29 2.80 1.51
CA ASP A 515 -6.21 2.72 2.97
C ASP A 515 -6.84 1.41 3.51
N TYR A 516 -7.78 0.83 2.77
CA TYR A 516 -8.54 -0.38 3.13
C TYR A 516 -9.10 -1.08 1.88
N ALA A 517 -9.51 -2.35 2.03
CA ALA A 517 -9.99 -3.23 0.94
C ALA A 517 -11.45 -2.99 0.52
N ASP A 518 -11.74 -1.82 -0.03
CA ASP A 518 -13.08 -1.53 -0.57
C ASP A 518 -12.95 -0.53 -1.72
N PRO A 519 -13.79 -0.64 -2.77
CA PRO A 519 -13.78 0.33 -3.87
C PRO A 519 -13.97 1.78 -3.41
N GLU A 520 -14.63 2.02 -2.26
CA GLU A 520 -14.83 3.35 -1.68
C GLU A 520 -13.51 4.12 -1.51
N THR A 521 -12.40 3.45 -1.16
CA THR A 521 -11.10 4.13 -0.95
C THR A 521 -10.64 4.90 -2.19
N TRP A 522 -10.96 4.41 -3.39
CA TRP A 522 -10.55 5.01 -4.66
C TRP A 522 -11.38 6.24 -5.05
N THR A 523 -12.47 6.49 -4.33
CA THR A 523 -13.38 7.62 -4.59
C THR A 523 -12.88 8.91 -3.96
N ASP A 524 -12.06 8.80 -2.91
CA ASP A 524 -11.58 9.91 -2.08
C ASP A 524 -10.88 11.03 -2.83
N PRO A 525 -10.07 10.78 -3.88
CA PRO A 525 -9.48 11.86 -4.68
C PRO A 525 -10.50 12.77 -5.37
N PHE A 526 -11.74 12.30 -5.60
CA PHE A 526 -12.68 12.91 -6.54
C PHE A 526 -14.01 13.31 -5.91
N TYR A 527 -14.58 12.44 -5.08
CA TYR A 527 -15.95 12.57 -4.56
C TYR A 527 -16.03 13.55 -3.39
N GLN A 528 -17.13 14.32 -3.36
CA GLN A 528 -17.45 15.27 -2.29
C GLN A 528 -18.89 15.03 -1.84
N ALA A 529 -19.08 14.83 -0.53
CA ALA A 529 -20.39 14.67 0.05
C ALA A 529 -21.22 15.96 -0.05
N LYS A 530 -22.54 15.82 -0.18
CA LYS A 530 -23.45 16.95 -0.22
C LYS A 530 -23.71 17.48 1.20
N GLY A 531 -23.36 18.74 1.46
CA GLY A 531 -23.71 19.44 2.69
C GLY A 531 -25.12 20.04 2.66
N GLU A 532 -25.55 20.64 3.77
CA GLU A 532 -26.86 21.30 3.90
C GLU A 532 -27.10 22.40 2.85
N ASN A 533 -26.02 23.09 2.44
CA ASN A 533 -26.05 24.18 1.46
C ASN A 533 -25.69 23.75 0.03
N GLY A 534 -25.66 22.44 -0.25
CA GLY A 534 -25.19 21.88 -1.52
C GLY A 534 -23.81 21.24 -1.41
N TYR A 535 -23.19 20.96 -2.56
CA TYR A 535 -21.83 20.43 -2.59
C TYR A 535 -20.84 21.54 -2.23
N ASP A 536 -20.05 21.35 -1.17
CA ASP A 536 -18.98 22.26 -0.80
C ASP A 536 -17.79 22.01 -1.74
N PRO A 537 -17.34 23.00 -2.54
CA PRO A 537 -16.25 22.87 -3.50
C PRO A 537 -14.86 22.86 -2.84
N GLY A 538 -14.75 22.56 -1.54
CA GLY A 538 -13.48 22.36 -0.85
C GLY A 538 -12.51 21.42 -1.60
N TYR A 539 -11.26 21.33 -1.15
CA TYR A 539 -10.24 20.64 -1.94
C TYR A 539 -10.50 19.15 -2.11
N LYS A 540 -10.59 18.74 -3.39
CA LYS A 540 -10.36 17.39 -3.91
C LYS A 540 -9.46 17.50 -5.13
N TYR A 541 -8.83 16.41 -5.57
CA TYR A 541 -7.72 16.50 -6.52
C TYR A 541 -8.12 17.30 -7.77
N ALA A 542 -9.22 16.94 -8.43
CA ALA A 542 -9.74 17.57 -9.66
C ALA A 542 -10.73 18.75 -9.44
N ASN A 543 -11.11 19.06 -8.19
CA ASN A 543 -12.13 20.07 -7.85
C ASN A 543 -13.48 19.89 -8.58
N LEU A 544 -13.95 18.64 -8.74
CA LEU A 544 -15.14 18.30 -9.55
C LEU A 544 -16.42 19.01 -9.08
N ALA A 545 -16.63 19.19 -7.77
CA ALA A 545 -17.84 19.86 -7.26
C ALA A 545 -18.00 21.29 -7.79
N LYS A 546 -16.92 21.94 -8.24
CA LYS A 546 -16.98 23.26 -8.85
C LYS A 546 -17.84 23.29 -10.11
N ALA A 547 -17.85 22.19 -10.87
CA ALA A 547 -18.69 22.05 -12.05
C ALA A 547 -20.19 22.15 -11.70
N ILE A 548 -20.60 21.55 -10.57
CA ILE A 548 -21.97 21.58 -10.06
C ILE A 548 -22.30 22.96 -9.50
N GLU A 549 -21.41 23.53 -8.68
CA GLU A 549 -21.59 24.85 -8.06
C GLU A 549 -21.83 25.94 -9.12
N ASP A 550 -21.00 25.95 -10.17
CA ASP A 550 -21.04 26.96 -11.22
C ASP A 550 -22.10 26.64 -12.31
N GLY A 551 -22.75 25.47 -12.25
CA GLY A 551 -23.75 25.04 -13.25
C GLY A 551 -23.16 24.89 -14.66
N THR A 552 -21.93 24.38 -14.74
CA THR A 552 -21.19 24.19 -16.00
C THR A 552 -21.76 23.02 -16.84
N PRO A 553 -21.39 22.91 -18.13
CA PRO A 553 -21.79 21.76 -18.95
C PRO A 553 -21.40 20.37 -18.39
N SER A 554 -20.43 20.29 -17.46
CA SER A 554 -20.04 19.03 -16.83
C SER A 554 -20.80 18.70 -15.53
N ALA A 555 -21.69 19.59 -15.08
CA ALA A 555 -22.41 19.43 -13.82
C ALA A 555 -23.18 18.11 -13.72
N ASP A 556 -23.89 17.72 -14.79
CA ASP A 556 -24.71 16.49 -14.81
C ASP A 556 -23.84 15.23 -14.71
N ALA A 557 -22.70 15.19 -15.41
CA ALA A 557 -21.76 14.08 -15.36
C ALA A 557 -21.12 13.92 -13.95
N VAL A 558 -20.77 15.04 -13.32
CA VAL A 558 -20.24 15.01 -11.94
C VAL A 558 -21.34 14.59 -10.97
N LEU A 559 -22.58 15.04 -11.17
CA LEU A 559 -23.71 14.68 -10.31
C LEU A 559 -24.09 13.20 -10.44
N GLU A 560 -24.00 12.62 -11.64
CA GLU A 560 -24.16 11.17 -11.84
C GLU A 560 -23.14 10.38 -11.03
N TYR A 561 -21.85 10.75 -11.12
CA TYR A 561 -20.80 10.14 -10.32
C TYR A 561 -21.07 10.29 -8.82
N PHE A 562 -21.29 11.51 -8.33
CA PHE A 562 -21.50 11.75 -6.90
C PHE A 562 -22.73 11.04 -6.34
N THR A 563 -23.86 11.05 -7.06
CA THR A 563 -25.08 10.37 -6.62
C THR A 563 -24.88 8.86 -6.54
N THR A 564 -24.21 8.27 -7.54
CA THR A 564 -23.95 6.82 -7.54
C THR A 564 -23.01 6.42 -6.40
N ILE A 565 -22.04 7.26 -6.02
CA ILE A 565 -21.20 7.03 -4.83
C ILE A 565 -22.02 7.05 -3.54
N GLU A 566 -22.94 8.01 -3.36
CA GLU A 566 -23.82 8.02 -2.18
C GLU A 566 -24.68 6.75 -2.10
N GLU A 567 -25.29 6.36 -3.22
CA GLU A 567 -26.08 5.12 -3.32
C GLU A 567 -25.24 3.89 -2.95
N ALA A 568 -24.00 3.80 -3.43
CA ALA A 568 -23.10 2.70 -3.12
C ALA A 568 -22.70 2.67 -1.63
N LYS A 569 -22.44 3.83 -1.03
CA LYS A 569 -22.07 3.97 0.39
C LYS A 569 -23.20 3.59 1.34
N ASP A 570 -24.45 3.80 0.93
CA ASP A 570 -25.64 3.39 1.69
C ASP A 570 -25.82 1.86 1.72
N ILE A 571 -25.21 1.12 0.79
CA ILE A 571 -25.20 -0.35 0.80
C ILE A 571 -24.05 -0.83 1.68
N LYS A 572 -24.40 -1.29 2.88
CA LYS A 572 -23.43 -1.61 3.94
C LYS A 572 -23.23 -3.10 4.21
N VAL A 573 -24.12 -3.95 3.70
CA VAL A 573 -24.20 -5.37 4.06
C VAL A 573 -24.10 -6.26 2.82
N ASP A 574 -24.87 -5.97 1.79
CA ASP A 574 -24.77 -6.68 0.51
C ASP A 574 -23.55 -6.20 -0.28
N ILE A 575 -22.40 -6.87 -0.06
CA ILE A 575 -21.12 -6.52 -0.70
C ILE A 575 -21.20 -6.62 -2.22
N ASN A 576 -21.98 -7.56 -2.76
CA ASN A 576 -22.12 -7.71 -4.21
C ASN A 576 -22.87 -6.49 -4.79
N ALA A 577 -24.01 -6.11 -4.22
CA ALA A 577 -24.75 -4.94 -4.66
C ALA A 577 -23.96 -3.64 -4.45
N ARG A 578 -23.20 -3.54 -3.35
CA ARG A 578 -22.30 -2.42 -3.07
C ARG A 578 -21.25 -2.29 -4.18
N TYR A 579 -20.59 -3.38 -4.55
CA TYR A 579 -19.55 -3.38 -5.57
C TYR A 579 -20.12 -3.09 -6.95
N GLU A 580 -21.31 -3.60 -7.30
CA GLU A 580 -22.00 -3.20 -8.54
C GLU A 580 -22.26 -1.69 -8.61
N ALA A 581 -22.68 -1.08 -7.50
CA ALA A 581 -22.93 0.36 -7.43
C ALA A 581 -21.63 1.19 -7.59
N PHE A 582 -20.54 0.80 -6.92
CA PHE A 582 -19.24 1.46 -7.11
C PHE A 582 -18.68 1.26 -8.52
N ALA A 583 -18.85 0.08 -9.11
CA ALA A 583 -18.42 -0.22 -10.47
C ALA A 583 -19.11 0.72 -11.48
N LYS A 584 -20.41 0.95 -11.33
CA LYS A 584 -21.16 1.92 -12.13
C LYS A 584 -20.61 3.35 -11.94
N ALA A 585 -20.31 3.75 -10.70
CA ALA A 585 -19.79 5.09 -10.43
C ALA A 585 -18.42 5.32 -11.08
N GLU A 586 -17.47 4.39 -10.92
CA GLU A 586 -16.13 4.52 -11.51
C GLU A 586 -16.18 4.47 -13.04
N ALA A 587 -17.03 3.60 -13.62
CA ALA A 587 -17.26 3.60 -15.06
C ALA A 587 -17.81 4.94 -15.57
N ALA A 588 -18.76 5.57 -14.86
CA ALA A 588 -19.26 6.91 -15.22
C ALA A 588 -18.15 7.97 -15.16
N LEU A 589 -17.32 7.96 -14.11
CA LEU A 589 -16.19 8.88 -13.94
C LEU A 589 -15.22 8.81 -15.16
N ILE A 590 -14.92 7.61 -15.62
CA ILE A 590 -14.00 7.35 -16.75
C ILE A 590 -14.68 7.64 -18.09
N ASN A 591 -15.93 7.21 -18.30
CA ASN A 591 -16.66 7.40 -19.56
C ASN A 591 -16.94 8.87 -19.89
N HIS A 592 -17.11 9.72 -18.87
CA HIS A 592 -17.20 11.19 -19.02
C HIS A 592 -15.83 11.88 -19.11
N ALA A 593 -14.73 11.11 -19.10
CA ALA A 593 -13.36 11.60 -19.06
C ALA A 593 -13.14 12.68 -17.98
N LEU A 594 -13.75 12.50 -16.80
CA LEU A 594 -13.52 13.39 -15.64
C LEU A 594 -12.13 13.15 -15.03
N VAL A 595 -11.56 11.98 -15.30
CA VAL A 595 -10.21 11.53 -14.94
C VAL A 595 -9.69 10.63 -16.07
N VAL A 596 -8.37 10.46 -16.17
CA VAL A 596 -7.75 9.46 -17.07
C VAL A 596 -6.93 8.47 -16.24
N PRO A 597 -7.36 7.20 -16.11
CA PRO A 597 -6.54 6.15 -15.50
C PRO A 597 -5.19 6.01 -16.20
N PHE A 598 -4.10 5.84 -15.46
CA PHE A 598 -2.74 5.81 -16.02
C PHE A 598 -2.03 4.48 -15.77
N SER A 599 -1.55 4.25 -14.55
CA SER A 599 -0.70 3.09 -14.23
C SER A 599 -0.72 2.70 -12.76
N ILE A 600 -0.25 1.50 -12.45
CA ILE A 600 0.23 1.15 -11.10
C ILE A 600 1.71 1.50 -10.95
N SER A 601 2.24 1.39 -9.72
CA SER A 601 3.68 1.59 -9.47
C SER A 601 4.53 0.58 -10.28
N VAL A 602 5.56 1.08 -10.95
CA VAL A 602 6.55 0.24 -11.62
C VAL A 602 7.33 -0.57 -10.60
N SER A 603 7.39 -1.89 -10.78
CA SER A 603 8.11 -2.80 -9.88
C SER A 603 9.61 -2.58 -9.97
N LYS A 604 10.29 -2.59 -8.82
CA LYS A 604 11.75 -2.64 -8.75
C LYS A 604 12.33 -3.92 -9.35
N TYR A 605 13.54 -3.79 -9.89
CA TYR A 605 14.38 -4.94 -10.23
C TYR A 605 15.10 -5.43 -8.98
N LEU A 606 15.23 -6.74 -8.86
CA LEU A 606 15.87 -7.38 -7.72
C LEU A 606 16.59 -8.66 -8.14
N ALA A 607 17.52 -9.11 -7.31
CA ALA A 607 18.00 -10.48 -7.31
C ALA A 607 17.44 -11.16 -6.07
N THR A 608 16.63 -12.20 -6.24
CA THR A 608 16.02 -12.95 -5.13
C THR A 608 16.05 -14.45 -5.40
N LYS A 609 16.10 -15.26 -4.34
CA LYS A 609 15.89 -16.71 -4.42
C LYS A 609 14.47 -17.14 -4.03
N ILE A 610 13.56 -16.19 -3.82
CA ILE A 610 12.18 -16.48 -3.44
C ILE A 610 11.26 -16.18 -4.62
N ASN A 611 10.34 -17.09 -4.93
CA ASN A 611 9.23 -16.80 -5.83
C ASN A 611 8.24 -15.86 -5.12
N VAL A 612 8.19 -14.60 -5.58
CA VAL A 612 7.36 -13.54 -4.97
C VAL A 612 5.85 -13.79 -5.11
N PHE A 613 5.45 -14.78 -5.93
CA PHE A 613 4.05 -15.15 -6.14
C PHE A 613 3.59 -16.33 -5.27
N GLU A 614 4.49 -17.02 -4.54
CA GLU A 614 4.09 -18.09 -3.59
C GLU A 614 3.57 -17.53 -2.26
N GLY A 615 4.03 -16.34 -1.88
CA GLY A 615 3.68 -15.71 -0.62
C GLY A 615 2.24 -15.22 -0.61
N GLN A 616 1.72 -15.02 0.61
CA GLN A 616 0.42 -14.39 0.80
C GLN A 616 0.36 -13.03 0.11
N TYR A 617 -0.83 -12.67 -0.35
CA TYR A 617 -1.07 -11.39 -0.99
C TYR A 617 -2.25 -10.66 -0.37
N ALA A 618 -2.05 -9.40 -0.04
CA ALA A 618 -3.15 -8.47 0.12
C ALA A 618 -2.64 -7.06 -0.23
N PRO A 619 -3.43 -6.21 -0.89
CA PRO A 619 -3.01 -4.83 -1.16
C PRO A 619 -2.72 -4.00 0.11
N PHE A 620 -3.22 -4.45 1.26
CA PHE A 620 -3.18 -3.77 2.55
C PHE A 620 -2.79 -4.78 3.65
N GLY A 621 -2.68 -4.31 4.89
CA GLY A 621 -2.34 -5.19 6.00
C GLY A 621 -0.89 -5.64 5.97
N VAL A 622 -0.61 -6.79 6.59
CA VAL A 622 0.75 -7.34 6.68
C VAL A 622 1.00 -8.56 5.80
N SER A 623 0.01 -9.00 5.02
CA SER A 623 0.08 -10.27 4.27
C SER A 623 1.28 -10.35 3.33
N ASN A 624 1.55 -9.27 2.57
CA ASN A 624 2.68 -9.20 1.63
C ASN A 624 4.06 -9.26 2.28
N LEU A 625 4.13 -9.09 3.60
CA LEU A 625 5.38 -9.14 4.35
C LEU A 625 5.71 -10.59 4.75
N LYS A 626 4.73 -11.50 4.81
CA LYS A 626 4.92 -12.84 5.38
C LYS A 626 5.74 -13.75 4.45
N TYR A 627 6.60 -14.57 5.05
CA TYR A 627 7.32 -15.67 4.37
C TYR A 627 6.56 -17.02 4.41
N LYS A 628 5.42 -17.10 5.11
CA LYS A 628 4.59 -18.32 5.18
C LYS A 628 4.17 -18.71 3.76
N GLY A 629 4.39 -19.97 3.37
CA GLY A 629 4.09 -20.50 2.03
C GLY A 629 5.23 -20.39 1.01
N GLN A 630 6.29 -19.63 1.28
CA GLN A 630 7.37 -19.39 0.32
C GLN A 630 8.52 -20.38 0.48
N HIS A 631 9.05 -20.85 -0.64
CA HIS A 631 10.27 -21.64 -0.70
C HIS A 631 11.49 -20.78 -1.02
N LEU A 632 12.62 -21.14 -0.40
CA LEU A 632 13.92 -20.65 -0.82
C LEU A 632 14.47 -21.57 -1.92
N GLN A 633 14.62 -21.05 -3.13
CA GLN A 633 15.22 -21.78 -4.24
C GLN A 633 16.74 -21.92 -4.06
N ASP A 634 17.33 -22.92 -4.72
CA ASP A 634 18.79 -23.12 -4.74
C ASP A 634 19.52 -22.18 -5.73
N HIS A 635 18.76 -21.40 -6.50
CA HIS A 635 19.20 -20.42 -7.49
C HIS A 635 18.44 -19.09 -7.33
N TYR A 636 18.93 -18.03 -7.97
CA TYR A 636 18.18 -16.78 -8.08
C TYR A 636 17.15 -16.89 -9.18
N ILE A 637 15.98 -16.33 -8.95
CA ILE A 637 14.89 -16.26 -9.92
C ILE A 637 15.34 -15.39 -11.08
N SER A 638 15.33 -15.96 -12.28
CA SER A 638 15.58 -15.22 -13.51
C SER A 638 14.33 -14.49 -13.98
N MET A 639 14.46 -13.54 -14.89
CA MET A 639 13.29 -12.85 -15.47
C MET A 639 12.37 -13.83 -16.21
N GLU A 640 12.92 -14.80 -16.94
CA GLU A 640 12.13 -15.83 -17.62
C GLU A 640 11.30 -16.66 -16.63
N GLU A 641 11.91 -17.04 -15.51
CA GLU A 641 11.22 -17.76 -14.45
C GLU A 641 10.19 -16.88 -13.72
N PHE A 642 10.50 -15.61 -13.48
CA PHE A 642 9.57 -14.63 -12.92
C PHE A 642 8.31 -14.51 -13.77
N GLU A 643 8.44 -14.32 -15.09
CA GLU A 643 7.28 -14.26 -15.99
C GLU A 643 6.50 -15.57 -16.01
N ALA A 644 7.19 -16.72 -16.02
CA ALA A 644 6.52 -18.02 -15.93
C ALA A 644 5.77 -18.22 -14.60
N ASN A 645 6.30 -17.70 -13.49
CA ASN A 645 5.65 -17.75 -12.19
C ASN A 645 4.48 -16.77 -12.09
N LYS A 646 4.61 -15.57 -12.67
CA LYS A 646 3.54 -14.57 -12.81
C LYS A 646 2.35 -15.15 -13.59
N GLU A 647 2.60 -15.77 -14.74
CA GLU A 647 1.56 -16.41 -15.55
C GLU A 647 0.84 -17.54 -14.79
N LYS A 648 1.59 -18.41 -14.10
CA LYS A 648 1.00 -19.49 -13.28
C LYS A 648 0.16 -18.98 -12.13
N ALA A 649 0.55 -17.85 -11.54
CA ALA A 649 -0.18 -17.20 -10.46
C ALA A 649 -1.39 -16.39 -10.96
N GLY A 650 -1.59 -16.33 -12.29
CA GLY A 650 -2.64 -15.54 -12.92
C GLY A 650 -2.46 -14.05 -12.68
N GLN A 651 -1.23 -13.53 -12.61
CA GLN A 651 -0.91 -12.14 -12.24
C GLN A 651 -0.57 -11.21 -13.38
#